data_AF-A0A949WZK8-F1
#
_entry.id   AF-A0A949WZK8-F1
#
_cell.length_a   1.000
_cell.length_b   1.000
_cell.length_c   1.000
_cell.angle_alpha   90.00
_cell.angle_beta   90.00
_cell.angle_gamma   90.00
#
_symmetry.space_group_name_H-M   'P 1'
#
loop_
_entity.id
_entity.type
_entity.pdbx_description
1 polymer ?
#
loop_
_entity_poly.entity_id
_entity_poly.type
_entity_poly.pdbx_seq_one_letter_code
_entity_poly.pdbx_strand_id
1 'polypeptide(L)'
;MSDSHIKLSGIAPRIQYAADGVQTSFTYPFAIFASEDLFVAMNGAPQTSGFTIFGAGESTGGTINFDTAPAGGTLVTLERRLALERITDFQEGGDFAAETLNNELDYLTASIQQVDSDNRRSLSYASTDQPASAQLPGRDARAGMLLGFDSNGDPTVFGIETADSVSGGAAGGTITVPGTGAVPRDLTNKLQDAISVKDFGAKGDGVTDDTLAIQSALASHQSVLIPTGTYIISSTITVNEGQSLIGDGQATVMKSTTNSFDLIELPAGYATVADLKLEGGATGVRLHGRIAPCVQNAVRDVTIWEATDGVVLDGYTDPNKPCYWNNFARVLVVRHARHGIHLIRSGAGDTPNANRFVQCRVYTLAAGSTGVGLYVEAGRFNNSFTDFEVNLGPEAEACIRVGPDTDKNLFVNCYTEASGGLSNIVLDAGSIETSIVNLLSVSNGAAIEDNSGGECTAYNAGFPDKNRMGKTRITDLTTELLRFDTEFREFTGAATFDVDLSSSLYLVSSFNGEVTARLPAAVDANGAVITVKKTDASPNHIVISELGGPGPDGQSIRLGARYDYATMVSNGANWWLTAHNRMAENADFYNTPGLFVPDMTRRLYLVDAFSGALEVRLPDPAASHAVGRLVTIKRNDNSSNSLTVTKEGGGGPDNQVINLTGKGHALTVMSNGAGWQVINLHT
;
A
#
# COMPACT_ATOMS: atom_id res chain seq x y z
N MET A 1 42.93 89.65 29.37
CA MET A 1 43.88 88.78 28.67
C MET A 1 43.25 88.48 27.33
N SER A 2 43.74 89.09 26.26
CA SER A 2 43.33 88.73 24.90
C SER A 2 43.81 87.31 24.65
N ASP A 3 42.89 86.39 24.34
CA ASP A 3 43.24 85.02 23.96
C ASP A 3 44.02 85.09 22.64
N SER A 4 45.35 84.96 22.70
CA SER A 4 46.23 85.01 21.53
C SER A 4 46.44 83.65 20.86
N HIS A 5 45.72 82.60 21.29
CA HIS A 5 45.78 81.28 20.68
C HIS A 5 44.41 80.58 20.67
N ILE A 6 44.25 79.62 19.75
CA ILE A 6 43.07 78.75 19.65
C ILE A 6 43.01 77.82 20.87
N LYS A 7 41.85 77.61 21.48
CA LYS A 7 41.66 76.61 22.53
C LYS A 7 40.82 75.46 22.01
N LEU A 8 41.38 74.26 22.04
CA LEU A 8 40.63 73.07 21.62
C LEU A 8 39.68 72.56 22.71
N SER A 9 38.42 72.39 22.31
CA SER A 9 37.40 71.71 23.10
C SER A 9 37.39 70.21 22.81
N GLY A 10 36.73 69.41 23.66
CA GLY A 10 36.52 67.97 23.45
C GLY A 10 35.48 67.63 22.37
N ILE A 11 35.07 68.59 21.54
CA ILE A 11 34.08 68.39 20.48
C ILE A 11 34.74 67.61 19.34
N ALA A 12 34.06 66.56 18.87
CA ALA A 12 34.51 65.80 17.72
C ALA A 12 34.63 66.73 16.50
N PRO A 13 35.74 66.70 15.75
CA PRO A 13 36.01 67.65 14.67
C PRO A 13 35.25 67.32 13.38
N ARG A 14 33.99 66.87 13.51
CA ARG A 14 33.11 66.49 12.41
C ARG A 14 31.66 66.77 12.79
N ILE A 15 30.92 67.36 11.86
CA ILE A 15 29.47 67.53 11.96
C ILE A 15 28.81 67.23 10.62
N GLN A 16 27.54 66.82 10.67
CA GLN A 16 26.78 66.50 9.48
C GLN A 16 25.36 67.07 9.58
N TYR A 17 24.89 67.66 8.48
CA TYR A 17 23.56 68.24 8.34
C TYR A 17 22.83 67.57 7.18
N ALA A 18 21.50 67.45 7.31
CA ALA A 18 20.63 67.22 6.17
C ALA A 18 20.12 68.57 5.68
N ALA A 19 20.48 68.97 4.46
CA ALA A 19 20.03 70.22 3.88
C ALA A 19 18.52 70.18 3.60
N ASP A 20 17.85 71.32 3.73
CA ASP A 20 16.41 71.49 3.48
C ASP A 20 16.09 71.97 2.05
N GLY A 21 17.13 72.27 1.24
CA GLY A 21 16.99 72.82 -0.10
C GLY A 21 16.96 74.35 -0.17
N VAL A 22 17.02 75.05 0.98
CA VAL A 22 16.91 76.51 1.07
C VAL A 22 18.04 77.13 1.90
N GLN A 23 18.49 76.45 2.95
CA GLN A 23 19.57 76.88 3.83
C GLN A 23 20.91 76.90 3.08
N THR A 24 21.58 78.05 3.07
CA THR A 24 22.93 78.21 2.51
C THR A 24 24.02 78.21 3.60
N SER A 25 23.65 78.44 4.85
CA SER A 25 24.60 78.65 5.95
C SER A 25 24.56 77.51 6.95
N PHE A 26 25.70 76.87 7.20
CA PHE A 26 25.86 75.75 8.13
C PHE A 26 27.00 76.05 9.11
N THR A 27 26.82 75.74 10.39
CA THR A 27 27.86 75.98 11.40
C THR A 27 28.78 74.77 11.55
N TYR A 28 29.99 74.98 12.07
CA TYR A 28 30.86 73.90 12.54
C TYR A 28 31.35 74.25 13.95
N PRO A 29 31.09 73.41 14.97
CA PRO A 29 31.32 73.77 16.38
C PRO A 29 32.72 73.46 16.90
N PHE A 30 33.70 73.29 16.00
CA PHE A 30 35.07 72.91 16.32
C PHE A 30 36.06 73.88 15.67
N ALA A 31 37.17 74.17 16.34
CA ALA A 31 38.17 75.10 15.81
C ALA A 31 38.89 74.53 14.57
N ILE A 32 39.22 75.41 13.62
CA ILE A 32 40.13 75.16 12.48
C ILE A 32 41.22 76.25 12.49
N PHE A 33 42.46 75.93 12.06
CA PHE A 33 43.59 76.87 12.15
C PHE A 33 43.64 77.80 10.93
N ALA A 34 43.35 77.25 9.76
CA ALA A 34 43.17 77.95 8.51
C ALA A 34 41.87 77.49 7.82
N SER A 35 41.34 78.30 6.90
CA SER A 35 40.13 77.93 6.15
C SER A 35 40.30 76.66 5.32
N GLU A 36 41.53 76.35 4.90
CA GLU A 36 41.86 75.12 4.16
C GLU A 36 41.79 73.84 5.00
N ASP A 37 41.78 73.96 6.33
CA ASP A 37 41.65 72.80 7.23
C ASP A 37 40.22 72.25 7.31
N LEU A 38 39.23 72.92 6.72
CA LEU A 38 37.84 72.44 6.72
C LEU A 38 37.54 71.65 5.45
N PHE A 39 37.45 70.34 5.58
CA PHE A 39 36.94 69.45 4.55
C PHE A 39 35.41 69.52 4.48
N VAL A 40 34.92 69.67 3.25
CA VAL A 40 33.49 69.79 2.95
C VAL A 40 33.10 68.70 1.98
N ALA A 41 32.04 67.95 2.28
CA ALA A 41 31.49 66.95 1.36
C ALA A 41 29.97 67.00 1.30
N MET A 42 29.41 66.76 0.11
CA MET A 42 27.98 66.59 -0.13
C MET A 42 27.71 65.15 -0.55
N ASN A 43 26.87 64.43 0.19
CA ASN A 43 26.60 63.00 -0.02
C ASN A 43 27.89 62.14 -0.10
N GLY A 44 28.93 62.55 0.61
CA GLY A 44 30.24 61.89 0.60
C GLY A 44 31.18 62.33 -0.52
N ALA A 45 30.74 63.13 -1.49
CA ALA A 45 31.59 63.70 -2.53
C ALA A 45 32.29 64.98 -2.04
N PRO A 46 33.64 65.05 -2.04
CA PRO A 46 34.38 66.25 -1.66
C PRO A 46 33.99 67.47 -2.50
N GLN A 47 33.89 68.63 -1.87
CA GLN A 47 33.65 69.92 -2.52
C GLN A 47 34.89 70.80 -2.35
N THR A 48 35.43 71.34 -3.45
CA THR A 48 36.63 72.20 -3.45
C THR A 48 36.32 73.66 -3.75
N SER A 49 35.08 74.00 -4.09
CA SER A 49 34.62 75.35 -4.40
C SER A 49 33.09 75.46 -4.20
N GLY A 50 32.52 76.66 -4.35
CA GLY A 50 31.07 76.89 -4.23
C GLY A 50 30.62 77.23 -2.80
N PHE A 51 31.57 77.61 -1.94
CA PHE A 51 31.32 78.00 -0.55
C PHE A 51 32.41 78.94 -0.03
N THR A 52 32.09 79.70 1.02
CA THR A 52 33.02 80.54 1.77
C THR A 52 33.04 80.11 3.24
N ILE A 53 34.23 80.01 3.83
CA ILE A 53 34.45 79.59 5.22
C ILE A 53 34.77 80.81 6.08
N PHE A 54 34.09 80.91 7.22
CA PHE A 54 34.29 81.93 8.25
C PHE A 54 34.63 81.28 9.59
N GLY A 55 35.40 81.95 10.43
CA GLY A 55 35.77 81.49 11.78
C GLY A 55 37.04 80.65 11.86
N ALA A 56 37.91 80.70 10.83
CA ALA A 56 39.27 80.17 10.95
C ALA A 56 40.06 80.98 12.00
N GLY A 57 40.77 80.29 12.89
CA GLY A 57 41.43 80.90 14.04
C GLY A 57 40.55 81.05 15.29
N GLU A 58 39.26 80.70 15.22
CA GLU A 58 38.33 80.83 16.35
C GLU A 58 38.19 79.52 17.15
N SER A 59 38.21 79.63 18.48
CA SER A 59 38.16 78.45 19.38
C SER A 59 36.82 77.71 19.38
N THR A 60 35.73 78.41 19.06
CA THR A 60 34.37 77.85 19.07
C THR A 60 33.90 77.36 17.70
N GLY A 61 34.80 77.36 16.70
CA GLY A 61 34.47 77.09 15.31
C GLY A 61 33.77 78.27 14.63
N GLY A 62 33.07 77.99 13.54
CA GLY A 62 32.55 79.03 12.66
C GLY A 62 31.42 78.57 11.76
N THR A 63 31.35 79.17 10.57
CA THR A 63 30.25 78.98 9.63
C THR A 63 30.79 78.81 8.22
N ILE A 64 30.16 77.92 7.44
CA ILE A 64 30.32 77.82 6.01
C ILE A 64 29.05 78.34 5.32
N ASN A 65 29.22 79.18 4.31
CA ASN A 65 28.13 79.68 3.47
C ASN A 65 28.32 79.16 2.05
N PHE A 66 27.38 78.36 1.56
CA PHE A 66 27.35 77.90 0.16
C PHE A 66 26.81 79.00 -0.76
N ASP A 67 27.42 79.14 -1.94
CA ASP A 67 26.99 80.11 -2.97
C ASP A 67 25.59 79.77 -3.50
N THR A 68 25.21 78.48 -3.43
CA THR A 68 23.88 77.95 -3.76
C THR A 68 23.45 76.96 -2.69
N ALA A 69 22.19 77.02 -2.26
CA ALA A 69 21.68 76.11 -1.23
C ALA A 69 21.80 74.65 -1.68
N PRO A 70 22.41 73.75 -0.88
CA PRO A 70 22.43 72.33 -1.20
C PRO A 70 21.01 71.78 -1.30
N ALA A 71 20.74 70.91 -2.28
CA ALA A 71 19.40 70.36 -2.52
C ALA A 71 18.84 69.64 -1.27
N GLY A 72 17.52 69.68 -1.09
CA GLY A 72 16.84 69.03 0.04
C GLY A 72 17.20 67.55 0.15
N GLY A 73 17.56 67.11 1.35
CA GLY A 73 18.02 65.75 1.65
C GLY A 73 19.52 65.50 1.44
N THR A 74 20.26 66.47 0.88
CA THR A 74 21.73 66.36 0.74
C THR A 74 22.40 66.33 2.10
N LEU A 75 23.26 65.35 2.34
CA LEU A 75 24.07 65.28 3.55
C LEU A 75 25.33 66.13 3.40
N VAL A 76 25.33 67.29 4.05
CA VAL A 76 26.48 68.19 4.15
C VAL A 76 27.36 67.71 5.31
N THR A 77 28.57 67.27 5.02
CA THR A 77 29.57 66.87 6.03
C THR A 77 30.65 67.92 6.11
N LEU A 78 30.91 68.42 7.31
CA LEU A 78 32.01 69.34 7.61
C LEU A 78 32.94 68.64 8.58
N GLU A 79 34.22 68.58 8.26
CA GLU A 79 35.23 67.88 9.07
C GLU A 79 36.54 68.65 9.05
N ARG A 80 37.22 68.77 10.19
CA ARG A 80 38.58 69.29 10.21
C ARG A 80 39.53 68.21 9.67
N ARG A 81 40.34 68.59 8.68
CA ARG A 81 41.40 67.76 8.08
C ARG A 81 42.70 68.53 8.09
N LEU A 82 43.54 68.27 9.09
CA LEU A 82 44.88 68.82 9.22
C LEU A 82 45.91 67.98 8.47
N ALA A 83 46.94 68.63 7.93
CA ALA A 83 48.18 67.97 7.55
C ALA A 83 48.88 67.44 8.82
N LEU A 84 49.20 66.15 8.88
CA LEU A 84 49.86 65.57 10.05
C LEU A 84 51.38 65.79 9.97
N GLU A 85 51.79 67.05 10.09
CA GLU A 85 53.18 67.48 10.11
C GLU A 85 53.43 68.47 11.24
N ARG A 86 54.69 68.55 11.65
CA ARG A 86 55.15 69.58 12.58
C ARG A 86 55.65 70.77 11.77
N ILE A 87 55.03 71.92 11.96
CA ILE A 87 55.33 73.15 11.21
C ILE A 87 56.17 74.16 12.02
N THR A 88 56.29 73.97 13.34
CA THR A 88 57.03 74.89 14.23
C THR A 88 58.39 74.33 14.63
N ASP A 89 59.45 75.10 14.39
CA ASP A 89 60.81 74.81 14.87
C ASP A 89 61.28 75.82 15.93
N PHE A 90 61.64 75.33 17.11
CA PHE A 90 62.11 76.16 18.22
C PHE A 90 63.63 76.28 18.15
N GLN A 91 64.14 77.49 17.98
CA GLN A 91 65.58 77.74 17.88
C GLN A 91 66.28 77.52 19.24
N GLU A 92 67.39 76.78 19.24
CA GLU A 92 68.20 76.58 20.44
C GLU A 92 68.78 77.91 20.92
N GLY A 93 68.50 78.29 22.17
CA GLY A 93 68.92 79.58 22.75
C GLY A 93 68.12 80.81 22.31
N GLY A 94 67.05 80.63 21.53
CA GLY A 94 66.12 81.69 21.15
C GLY A 94 64.99 81.94 22.17
N ASP A 95 64.18 82.97 21.93
CA ASP A 95 63.02 83.28 22.78
C ASP A 95 61.98 82.17 22.73
N PHE A 96 61.54 81.72 23.90
CA PHE A 96 60.50 80.70 24.03
C PHE A 96 59.13 81.36 24.24
N ALA A 97 58.45 81.65 23.14
CA ALA A 97 57.14 82.30 23.18
C ALA A 97 56.02 81.30 23.57
N ALA A 98 55.32 81.60 24.66
CA ALA A 98 54.21 80.77 25.15
C ALA A 98 53.08 80.64 24.11
N GLU A 99 52.86 81.66 23.28
CA GLU A 99 51.88 81.63 22.18
C GLU A 99 52.25 80.60 21.11
N THR A 100 53.51 80.60 20.65
CA THR A 100 54.04 79.62 19.70
C THR A 100 53.95 78.20 20.24
N LEU A 101 54.26 78.00 21.54
CA LEU A 101 54.09 76.71 22.19
C LEU A 101 52.63 76.26 22.27
N ASN A 102 51.72 77.15 22.69
CA ASN A 102 50.31 76.81 22.80
C ASN A 102 49.74 76.44 21.43
N ASN A 103 50.00 77.24 20.39
CA ASN A 103 49.58 76.93 19.02
C ASN A 103 50.06 75.54 18.56
N GLU A 104 51.30 75.17 18.87
CA GLU A 104 51.84 73.84 18.54
C GLU A 104 51.14 72.70 19.32
N LEU A 105 50.91 72.88 20.63
CA LEU A 105 50.19 71.90 21.47
C LEU A 105 48.72 71.74 21.07
N ASP A 106 48.08 72.84 20.69
CA ASP A 106 46.74 72.85 20.15
C ASP A 106 46.72 72.10 18.82
N TYR A 107 47.64 72.39 17.89
CA TYR A 107 47.72 71.66 16.61
C TYR A 107 47.86 70.14 16.83
N LEU A 108 48.80 69.71 17.69
CA LEU A 108 48.99 68.30 18.04
C LEU A 108 47.73 67.66 18.66
N THR A 109 47.04 68.38 19.53
CA THR A 109 45.81 67.89 20.15
C THR A 109 44.70 67.74 19.10
N ALA A 110 44.61 68.67 18.14
CA ALA A 110 43.66 68.57 17.04
C ALA A 110 43.98 67.39 16.11
N SER A 111 45.26 67.12 15.85
CA SER A 111 45.72 65.95 15.11
C SER A 111 45.31 64.64 15.80
N ILE A 112 45.48 64.55 17.12
CA ILE A 112 45.08 63.36 17.90
C ILE A 112 43.55 63.17 17.86
N GLN A 113 42.77 64.24 17.98
CA GLN A 113 41.30 64.17 17.84
C GLN A 113 40.87 63.65 16.47
N GLN A 114 41.58 64.06 15.41
CA GLN A 114 41.31 63.58 14.05
C GLN A 114 41.62 62.08 13.91
N VAL A 115 42.77 61.62 14.42
CA VAL A 115 43.14 60.19 14.37
C VAL A 115 42.16 59.32 15.17
N ASP A 116 41.75 59.74 16.37
CA ASP A 116 40.73 59.02 17.16
C ASP A 116 39.37 59.00 16.44
N SER A 117 38.98 60.11 15.83
CA SER A 117 37.75 60.23 15.02
C SER A 117 37.73 59.24 13.85
N ASP A 118 38.86 59.08 13.14
CA ASP A 118 39.00 58.12 12.04
C ASP A 118 39.02 56.66 12.51
N ASN A 119 39.80 56.35 13.55
CA ASN A 119 39.91 54.99 14.08
C ASN A 119 38.58 54.44 14.65
N ARG A 120 37.74 55.30 15.25
CA ARG A 120 36.40 54.91 15.71
C ARG A 120 35.46 54.48 14.59
N ARG A 121 35.77 54.77 13.33
CA ARG A 121 34.90 54.51 12.16
C ARG A 121 35.48 53.48 11.18
N SER A 122 36.67 52.96 11.43
CA SER A 122 37.33 51.99 10.55
C SER A 122 36.94 50.55 10.87
N LEU A 123 36.92 49.71 9.82
CA LEU A 123 37.05 48.26 9.98
C LEU A 123 38.46 47.95 10.48
N SER A 124 38.58 47.22 11.59
CA SER A 124 39.88 46.86 12.17
C SER A 124 40.37 45.54 11.60
N TYR A 125 41.53 45.55 10.97
CA TYR A 125 42.22 44.35 10.50
C TYR A 125 43.19 43.83 11.57
N ALA A 126 43.59 42.56 11.46
CA ALA A 126 44.66 42.03 12.29
C ALA A 126 45.98 42.76 11.98
N SER A 127 46.88 42.87 12.97
CA SER A 127 48.18 43.55 12.79
C SER A 127 49.09 42.89 11.74
N THR A 128 48.74 41.68 11.30
CA THR A 128 49.46 40.90 10.28
C THR A 128 48.83 41.01 8.88
N ASP A 129 47.71 41.71 8.75
CA ASP A 129 46.92 41.81 7.53
C ASP A 129 47.41 42.96 6.63
N GLN A 130 47.23 42.83 5.31
CA GLN A 130 47.57 43.85 4.31
C GLN A 130 46.45 44.01 3.28
N PRO A 131 45.28 44.55 3.69
CA PRO A 131 44.15 44.73 2.79
C PRO A 131 44.47 45.74 1.69
N ALA A 132 43.93 45.53 0.48
CA ALA A 132 44.09 46.47 -0.62
C ALA A 132 43.36 47.81 -0.36
N SER A 133 42.28 47.76 0.43
CA SER A 133 41.55 48.93 0.91
C SER A 133 40.77 48.61 2.19
N ALA A 134 40.73 49.56 3.12
CA ALA A 134 39.85 49.51 4.31
C ALA A 134 38.51 50.24 4.08
N GLN A 135 38.31 50.81 2.88
CA GLN A 135 37.19 51.67 2.59
C GLN A 135 36.03 50.87 1.98
N LEU A 136 34.91 50.85 2.70
CA LEU A 136 33.65 50.34 2.15
C LEU A 136 33.15 51.21 0.99
N PRO A 137 32.42 50.62 0.03
CA PRO A 137 31.71 51.40 -0.99
C PRO A 137 30.82 52.49 -0.40
N GLY A 138 30.58 53.56 -1.18
CA GLY A 138 29.72 54.67 -0.79
C GLY A 138 28.32 54.21 -0.35
N ARG A 139 27.65 54.99 0.51
CA ARG A 139 26.38 54.59 1.14
C ARG A 139 25.33 54.11 0.12
N ASP A 140 25.19 54.83 -0.99
CA ASP A 140 24.21 54.52 -2.03
C ASP A 140 24.58 53.21 -2.75
N ALA A 141 25.87 52.96 -2.96
CA ALA A 141 26.36 51.75 -3.62
C ALA A 141 26.23 50.49 -2.76
N ARG A 142 26.06 50.61 -1.43
CA ARG A 142 25.90 49.46 -0.51
C ARG A 142 24.50 49.32 0.09
N ALA A 143 23.56 50.18 -0.27
CA ALA A 143 22.20 50.10 0.23
C ALA A 143 21.55 48.78 -0.25
N GLY A 144 21.02 47.98 0.69
CA GLY A 144 20.38 46.69 0.37
C GLY A 144 21.34 45.52 0.06
N MET A 145 22.66 45.71 0.23
CA MET A 145 23.67 44.69 -0.04
C MET A 145 24.16 43.99 1.24
N LEU A 146 24.71 42.78 1.10
CA LEU A 146 25.37 42.03 2.17
C LEU A 146 26.84 42.41 2.28
N LEU A 147 27.35 42.59 3.50
CA LEU A 147 28.80 42.70 3.73
C LEU A 147 29.43 41.31 3.72
N GLY A 148 30.49 41.12 2.94
CA GLY A 148 31.26 39.88 2.89
C GLY A 148 32.72 40.15 2.52
N PHE A 149 33.44 39.08 2.18
CA PHE A 149 34.83 39.15 1.74
C PHE A 149 34.96 38.54 0.35
N ASP A 150 35.77 39.16 -0.51
CA ASP A 150 36.07 38.63 -1.83
C ASP A 150 37.09 37.47 -1.77
N SER A 151 37.56 36.99 -2.93
CA SER A 151 38.54 35.91 -3.00
C SER A 151 39.91 36.25 -2.41
N ASN A 152 40.22 37.53 -2.22
CA ASN A 152 41.45 38.01 -1.61
C ASN A 152 41.28 38.26 -0.11
N GLY A 153 40.06 38.12 0.42
CA GLY A 153 39.75 38.42 1.82
C GLY A 153 39.49 39.90 2.09
N ASP A 154 39.37 40.73 1.05
CA ASP A 154 39.06 42.16 1.21
C ASP A 154 37.56 42.36 1.45
N PRO A 155 37.13 43.26 2.35
CA PRO A 155 35.73 43.58 2.55
C PRO A 155 35.10 44.11 1.28
N THR A 156 34.01 43.48 0.87
CA THR A 156 33.22 43.87 -0.29
C THR A 156 31.73 43.75 0.02
N VAL A 157 30.91 44.27 -0.88
CA VAL A 157 29.46 44.17 -0.79
C VAL A 157 28.95 43.24 -1.90
N PHE A 158 28.07 42.33 -1.52
CA PHE A 158 27.43 41.39 -2.45
C PHE A 158 25.97 41.78 -2.61
N GLY A 159 25.51 41.78 -3.86
CA GLY A 159 24.08 41.86 -4.14
C GLY A 159 23.36 40.65 -3.57
N ILE A 160 22.15 40.86 -3.03
CA ILE A 160 21.20 39.77 -2.85
C ILE A 160 20.50 39.66 -4.21
N GLU A 161 21.00 38.82 -5.11
CA GLU A 161 20.44 38.76 -6.46
C GLU A 161 18.97 38.31 -6.42
N THR A 162 18.06 39.27 -6.62
CA THR A 162 16.73 39.01 -7.20
C THR A 162 16.91 38.79 -8.70
N ALA A 163 16.23 37.79 -9.25
CA ALA A 163 16.48 37.14 -10.55
C ALA A 163 16.50 37.99 -11.85
N ASP A 164 16.65 39.32 -11.81
CA ASP A 164 16.60 40.19 -13.00
C ASP A 164 17.70 41.26 -13.06
N SER A 165 18.97 40.89 -12.86
CA SER A 165 20.08 41.82 -13.11
C SER A 165 21.33 41.12 -13.62
N VAL A 166 21.35 40.88 -14.93
CA VAL A 166 22.60 40.80 -15.70
C VAL A 166 23.23 42.21 -15.70
N SER A 167 24.02 42.55 -14.68
CA SER A 167 25.15 43.49 -14.79
C SER A 167 25.86 43.75 -13.45
N GLY A 168 26.98 43.05 -13.24
CA GLY A 168 28.14 43.61 -12.52
C GLY A 168 28.25 43.41 -11.01
N GLY A 169 27.28 42.78 -10.34
CA GLY A 169 27.46 42.29 -8.97
C GLY A 169 28.23 40.97 -8.98
N ALA A 170 29.22 40.79 -8.09
CA ALA A 170 29.83 39.48 -7.89
C ALA A 170 28.74 38.50 -7.41
N ALA A 171 28.62 37.36 -8.09
CA ALA A 171 27.63 36.32 -7.80
C ALA A 171 27.59 35.97 -6.29
N GLY A 172 26.39 35.70 -5.78
CA GLY A 172 26.17 35.31 -4.39
C GLY A 172 27.16 34.22 -3.94
N GLY A 173 27.71 34.37 -2.73
CA GLY A 173 28.71 33.44 -2.21
C GLY A 173 28.25 31.98 -2.26
N THR A 174 29.20 31.05 -2.38
CA THR A 174 28.85 29.61 -2.33
C THR A 174 28.68 29.14 -0.88
N ILE A 175 27.76 28.21 -0.66
CA ILE A 175 27.55 27.51 0.60
C ILE A 175 27.90 26.03 0.46
N THR A 176 28.67 25.51 1.42
CA THR A 176 28.93 24.07 1.55
C THR A 176 28.24 23.58 2.81
N VAL A 177 27.26 22.69 2.65
CA VAL A 177 26.58 22.06 3.79
C VAL A 177 27.53 21.10 4.51
N PRO A 178 27.40 20.90 5.83
CA PRO A 178 28.25 19.96 6.56
C PRO A 178 28.02 18.51 6.09
N GLY A 179 29.09 17.79 5.74
CA GLY A 179 29.06 16.37 5.39
C GLY A 179 30.25 15.93 4.53
N THR A 180 30.77 14.72 4.74
CA THR A 180 31.86 14.16 3.93
C THR A 180 31.42 14.03 2.47
N GLY A 181 32.13 14.69 1.56
CA GLY A 181 31.80 14.69 0.12
C GLY A 181 30.80 15.77 -0.32
N ALA A 182 30.37 16.66 0.58
CA ALA A 182 29.57 17.83 0.20
C ALA A 182 30.38 18.76 -0.72
N VAL A 183 29.72 19.27 -1.77
CA VAL A 183 30.31 20.22 -2.72
C VAL A 183 29.68 21.61 -2.55
N PRO A 184 30.44 22.69 -2.77
CA PRO A 184 29.90 24.05 -2.73
C PRO A 184 28.78 24.22 -3.75
N ARG A 185 27.71 24.93 -3.35
CA ARG A 185 26.62 25.35 -4.23
C ARG A 185 26.42 26.85 -4.16
N ASP A 186 25.93 27.42 -5.24
CA ASP A 186 25.43 28.79 -5.26
C ASP A 186 24.32 28.98 -4.21
N LEU A 187 24.38 30.08 -3.44
CA LEU A 187 23.45 30.35 -2.35
C LEU A 187 22.01 30.55 -2.85
N THR A 188 21.82 31.25 -3.96
CA THR A 188 20.49 31.48 -4.55
C THR A 188 19.87 30.15 -4.96
N ASN A 189 20.63 29.31 -5.65
CA ASN A 189 20.19 27.96 -6.00
C ASN A 189 19.90 27.11 -4.76
N LYS A 190 20.62 27.31 -3.66
CA LYS A 190 20.35 26.58 -2.40
C LYS A 190 19.06 27.04 -1.73
N LEU A 191 18.77 28.34 -1.76
CA LEU A 191 17.53 28.91 -1.21
C LEU A 191 16.31 28.50 -2.05
N GLN A 192 16.47 28.28 -3.36
CA GLN A 192 15.41 27.81 -4.24
C GLN A 192 15.10 26.30 -4.14
N ASP A 193 15.88 25.53 -3.39
CA ASP A 193 15.60 24.09 -3.19
C ASP A 193 14.25 23.86 -2.45
N ALA A 194 13.76 24.85 -1.68
CA ALA A 194 12.48 24.80 -0.99
C ALA A 194 11.75 26.15 -1.14
N ILE A 195 10.78 26.20 -2.04
CA ILE A 195 10.02 27.42 -2.31
C ILE A 195 8.81 27.52 -1.41
N SER A 196 8.70 28.60 -0.65
CA SER A 196 7.55 28.89 0.19
C SER A 196 6.54 29.77 -0.54
N VAL A 197 5.25 29.55 -0.29
CA VAL A 197 4.20 30.52 -0.70
C VAL A 197 4.41 31.91 -0.08
N LYS A 198 5.15 32.01 1.03
CA LYS A 198 5.51 33.30 1.66
C LYS A 198 6.47 34.12 0.79
N ASP A 199 7.27 33.45 -0.04
CA ASP A 199 8.15 34.12 -1.01
C ASP A 199 7.34 34.83 -2.10
N PHE A 200 6.08 34.44 -2.29
CA PHE A 200 5.12 35.03 -3.22
C PHE A 200 4.13 35.99 -2.52
N GLY A 201 4.37 36.34 -1.26
CA GLY A 201 3.59 37.31 -0.50
C GLY A 201 2.41 36.73 0.28
N ALA A 202 2.27 35.41 0.38
CA ALA A 202 1.28 34.81 1.26
C ALA A 202 1.64 35.11 2.73
N LYS A 203 0.65 35.46 3.55
CA LYS A 203 0.86 35.77 4.97
C LYS A 203 0.54 34.59 5.88
N GLY A 204 -0.55 33.87 5.62
CA GLY A 204 -1.01 32.80 6.51
C GLY A 204 -1.45 33.31 7.89
N ASP A 205 -1.99 34.53 7.95
CA ASP A 205 -2.37 35.23 9.19
C ASP A 205 -3.85 35.06 9.58
N GLY A 206 -4.61 34.29 8.79
CA GLY A 206 -6.04 34.04 8.98
C GLY A 206 -6.95 35.21 8.59
N VAL A 207 -6.40 36.27 7.97
CA VAL A 207 -7.15 37.48 7.58
C VAL A 207 -6.89 37.86 6.12
N THR A 208 -5.63 37.83 5.70
CA THR A 208 -5.20 38.16 4.34
C THR A 208 -5.62 37.06 3.37
N ASP A 209 -6.20 37.45 2.24
CA ASP A 209 -6.47 36.54 1.13
C ASP A 209 -5.15 36.17 0.43
N ASP A 210 -4.76 34.91 0.58
CA ASP A 210 -3.48 34.37 0.13
C ASP A 210 -3.60 33.65 -1.23
N THR A 211 -4.80 33.62 -1.84
CA THR A 211 -5.08 32.89 -3.08
C THR A 211 -4.09 33.21 -4.20
N LEU A 212 -3.87 34.50 -4.49
CA LEU A 212 -3.02 34.92 -5.61
C LEU A 212 -1.55 34.54 -5.39
N ALA A 213 -1.06 34.65 -4.16
CA ALA A 213 0.31 34.29 -3.80
C ALA A 213 0.56 32.80 -3.99
N ILE A 214 -0.39 31.95 -3.55
CA ILE A 214 -0.29 30.49 -3.72
C ILE A 214 -0.38 30.10 -5.19
N GLN A 215 -1.29 30.71 -5.96
CA GLN A 215 -1.40 30.47 -7.41
C GLN A 215 -0.14 30.91 -8.16
N SER A 216 0.48 32.03 -7.78
CA SER A 216 1.74 32.49 -8.37
C SER A 216 2.90 31.56 -8.05
N ALA A 217 2.98 31.05 -6.82
CA ALA A 217 3.99 30.05 -6.44
C ALA A 217 3.88 28.78 -7.31
N LEU A 218 2.66 28.26 -7.49
CA LEU A 218 2.39 27.10 -8.37
C LEU A 218 2.57 27.44 -9.85
N ALA A 219 2.40 28.68 -10.28
CA ALA A 219 2.71 29.05 -11.67
C ALA A 219 4.22 29.06 -11.95
N SER A 220 5.04 29.36 -10.94
CA SER A 220 6.49 29.49 -11.07
C SER A 220 7.27 28.21 -10.74
N HIS A 221 6.72 27.32 -9.91
CA HIS A 221 7.45 26.16 -9.39
C HIS A 221 6.62 24.87 -9.36
N GLN A 222 7.31 23.74 -9.51
CA GLN A 222 6.66 22.41 -9.43
C GLN A 222 6.39 21.99 -7.99
N SER A 223 7.26 22.34 -7.04
CA SER A 223 7.10 21.95 -5.63
C SER A 223 7.02 23.22 -4.77
N VAL A 224 5.92 23.34 -4.02
CA VAL A 224 5.60 24.52 -3.21
C VAL A 224 5.28 24.10 -1.78
N LEU A 225 5.96 24.72 -0.83
CA LEU A 225 5.73 24.58 0.61
C LEU A 225 4.73 25.63 1.09
N ILE A 226 3.75 25.20 1.88
CA ILE A 226 2.85 26.06 2.65
C ILE A 226 3.23 25.93 4.13
N PRO A 227 4.02 26.87 4.68
CA PRO A 227 4.39 26.82 6.08
C PRO A 227 3.18 26.83 7.03
N THR A 228 3.42 26.54 8.30
CA THR A 228 2.37 26.71 9.33
C THR A 228 1.75 28.12 9.29
N GLY A 229 0.41 28.17 9.35
CA GLY A 229 -0.39 29.40 9.25
C GLY A 229 -1.81 29.09 8.77
N THR A 230 -2.69 30.10 8.84
CA THR A 230 -4.06 30.01 8.30
C THR A 230 -4.16 30.89 7.05
N TYR A 231 -4.33 30.27 5.90
CA TYR A 231 -4.33 30.92 4.59
C TYR A 231 -5.78 31.06 4.11
N ILE A 232 -6.26 32.29 3.95
CA ILE A 232 -7.62 32.53 3.44
C ILE A 232 -7.60 32.37 1.93
N ILE A 233 -8.53 31.58 1.40
CA ILE A 233 -8.63 31.23 -0.01
C ILE A 233 -9.98 31.67 -0.55
N SER A 234 -10.00 32.56 -1.55
CA SER A 234 -11.21 33.08 -2.18
C SER A 234 -11.54 32.46 -3.54
N SER A 235 -10.63 31.69 -4.14
CA SER A 235 -10.89 30.90 -5.35
C SER A 235 -10.03 29.64 -5.42
N THR A 236 -10.42 28.70 -6.28
CA THR A 236 -9.80 27.38 -6.44
C THR A 236 -8.28 27.44 -6.62
N ILE A 237 -7.58 26.59 -5.87
CA ILE A 237 -6.15 26.33 -6.07
C ILE A 237 -5.99 25.10 -6.96
N THR A 238 -5.46 25.30 -8.16
CA THR A 238 -5.21 24.21 -9.12
C THR A 238 -3.78 23.69 -8.97
N VAL A 239 -3.63 22.39 -8.67
CA VAL A 239 -2.34 21.70 -8.63
C VAL A 239 -2.21 20.87 -9.91
N ASN A 240 -1.42 21.36 -10.87
CA ASN A 240 -1.30 20.78 -12.21
C ASN A 240 -0.36 19.56 -12.24
N GLU A 241 -0.19 19.02 -13.45
CA GLU A 241 0.61 17.82 -13.68
C GLU A 241 2.01 17.90 -13.07
N GLY A 242 2.38 16.88 -12.29
CA GLY A 242 3.70 16.77 -11.64
C GLY A 242 3.95 17.76 -10.50
N GLN A 243 2.96 18.59 -10.11
CA GLN A 243 3.15 19.58 -9.06
C GLN A 243 2.92 19.00 -7.66
N SER A 244 3.56 19.60 -6.65
CA SER A 244 3.42 19.23 -5.24
C SER A 244 3.07 20.46 -4.41
N LEU A 245 1.99 20.36 -3.63
CA LEU A 245 1.58 21.34 -2.64
C LEU A 245 1.64 20.69 -1.26
N ILE A 246 2.63 21.06 -0.46
CA ILE A 246 2.98 20.37 0.79
C ILE A 246 2.91 21.34 1.96
N GLY A 247 2.23 20.98 3.04
CA GLY A 247 2.23 21.75 4.28
C GLY A 247 3.25 21.27 5.32
N ASP A 248 3.28 21.93 6.48
CA ASP A 248 4.10 21.56 7.65
C ASP A 248 3.31 20.67 8.65
N GLY A 249 2.25 20.01 8.18
CA GLY A 249 1.30 19.25 8.98
C GLY A 249 0.00 20.01 9.24
N GLN A 250 -0.77 19.55 10.23
CA GLN A 250 -2.16 20.01 10.44
C GLN A 250 -2.30 21.46 10.94
N ALA A 251 -1.19 22.13 11.24
CA ALA A 251 -1.16 23.56 11.58
C ALA A 251 -1.04 24.46 10.33
N THR A 252 -0.75 23.89 9.17
CA THR A 252 -0.96 24.53 7.87
C THR A 252 -2.43 24.39 7.51
N VAL A 253 -3.18 25.49 7.54
CA VAL A 253 -4.63 25.51 7.28
C VAL A 253 -4.92 26.32 6.03
N MET A 254 -5.49 25.72 5.00
CA MET A 254 -6.08 26.43 3.87
C MET A 254 -7.58 26.52 4.07
N LYS A 255 -8.09 27.75 4.20
CA LYS A 255 -9.48 28.02 4.58
C LYS A 255 -10.21 28.75 3.45
N SER A 256 -11.19 28.08 2.88
CA SER A 256 -12.09 28.68 1.90
C SER A 256 -12.93 29.79 2.53
N THR A 257 -13.19 30.87 1.78
CA THR A 257 -14.13 31.93 2.19
C THR A 257 -15.59 31.49 2.08
N THR A 258 -15.90 30.55 1.18
CA THR A 258 -17.25 30.03 0.94
C THR A 258 -17.21 28.55 0.54
N ASN A 259 -18.36 27.88 0.50
CA ASN A 259 -18.48 26.53 -0.08
C ASN A 259 -19.03 26.55 -1.52
N SER A 260 -18.72 27.59 -2.30
CA SER A 260 -19.25 27.77 -3.67
C SER A 260 -18.26 27.39 -4.78
N PHE A 261 -17.04 26.99 -4.43
CA PHE A 261 -15.99 26.55 -5.36
C PHE A 261 -15.18 25.42 -4.74
N ASP A 262 -14.55 24.59 -5.55
CA ASP A 262 -13.67 23.52 -5.06
C ASP A 262 -12.37 24.14 -4.53
N LEU A 263 -11.99 23.81 -3.30
CA LEU A 263 -10.84 24.43 -2.65
C LEU A 263 -9.54 24.06 -3.37
N ILE A 264 -9.35 22.77 -3.64
CA ILE A 264 -8.22 22.25 -4.42
C ILE A 264 -8.73 21.40 -5.60
N GLU A 265 -8.17 21.64 -6.79
CA GLU A 265 -8.38 20.82 -7.99
C GLU A 265 -7.07 20.19 -8.47
N LEU A 266 -7.12 18.90 -8.82
CA LEU A 266 -6.07 18.17 -9.55
C LEU A 266 -6.64 17.77 -10.93
N PRO A 267 -6.42 18.58 -11.98
CA PRO A 267 -7.03 18.37 -13.28
C PRO A 267 -6.24 17.43 -14.22
N ALA A 268 -5.13 16.87 -13.75
CA ALA A 268 -4.16 16.07 -14.50
C ALA A 268 -3.47 15.04 -13.57
N GLY A 269 -2.38 14.41 -14.02
CA GLY A 269 -1.71 13.34 -13.28
C GLY A 269 -0.47 13.76 -12.47
N TYR A 270 0.08 12.82 -11.71
CA TYR A 270 1.37 12.94 -11.01
C TYR A 270 1.47 14.07 -9.97
N ALA A 271 0.37 14.71 -9.58
CA ALA A 271 0.35 15.74 -8.56
C ALA A 271 0.31 15.17 -7.14
N THR A 272 0.83 15.93 -6.18
CA THR A 272 0.80 15.61 -4.75
C THR A 272 0.19 16.74 -3.94
N VAL A 273 -0.74 16.42 -3.04
CA VAL A 273 -1.22 17.32 -1.99
C VAL A 273 -1.03 16.61 -0.66
N ALA A 274 -0.27 17.23 0.26
CA ALA A 274 0.07 16.54 1.50
C ALA A 274 0.27 17.45 2.72
N ASP A 275 0.17 16.82 3.88
CA ASP A 275 0.65 17.36 5.16
C ASP A 275 -0.02 18.70 5.53
N LEU A 276 -1.33 18.82 5.35
CA LEU A 276 -2.08 20.07 5.60
C LEU A 276 -3.55 19.83 6.00
N LYS A 277 -4.17 20.88 6.54
CA LYS A 277 -5.60 20.95 6.84
C LYS A 277 -6.32 21.83 5.81
N LEU A 278 -7.49 21.39 5.37
CA LEU A 278 -8.44 22.11 4.54
C LEU A 278 -9.70 22.45 5.35
N GLU A 279 -10.21 23.67 5.23
CA GLU A 279 -11.46 24.12 5.84
C GLU A 279 -12.39 24.73 4.78
N GLY A 280 -13.60 24.18 4.63
CA GLY A 280 -14.61 24.62 3.66
C GLY A 280 -14.34 24.16 2.23
N GLY A 281 -15.07 24.75 1.28
CA GLY A 281 -15.08 24.42 -0.14
C GLY A 281 -16.34 23.66 -0.56
N ALA A 282 -16.74 23.80 -1.83
CA ALA A 282 -17.75 22.95 -2.45
C ALA A 282 -17.26 21.49 -2.44
N THR A 283 -16.01 21.29 -2.84
CA THR A 283 -15.22 20.11 -2.54
C THR A 283 -13.93 20.52 -1.83
N GLY A 284 -13.49 19.77 -0.82
CA GLY A 284 -12.15 19.96 -0.26
C GLY A 284 -11.06 19.67 -1.29
N VAL A 285 -11.09 18.48 -1.89
CA VAL A 285 -10.18 18.10 -2.99
C VAL A 285 -10.95 17.41 -4.13
N ARG A 286 -10.88 17.97 -5.34
CA ARG A 286 -11.45 17.37 -6.56
C ARG A 286 -10.34 16.84 -7.47
N LEU A 287 -10.51 15.60 -7.94
CA LEU A 287 -9.69 14.98 -8.98
C LEU A 287 -10.56 14.70 -10.20
N HIS A 288 -10.16 15.23 -11.35
CA HIS A 288 -10.89 15.00 -12.60
C HIS A 288 -9.98 15.21 -13.81
N GLY A 289 -10.11 14.40 -14.86
CA GLY A 289 -9.29 14.56 -16.06
C GLY A 289 -9.78 15.70 -16.94
N ARG A 290 -9.51 16.94 -16.53
CA ARG A 290 -9.91 18.16 -17.26
C ARG A 290 -8.84 18.57 -18.28
N ILE A 291 -7.58 18.61 -17.85
CA ILE A 291 -6.45 19.04 -18.68
C ILE A 291 -5.81 17.84 -19.37
N ALA A 292 -5.50 16.78 -18.61
CA ALA A 292 -4.89 15.53 -19.06
C ALA A 292 -5.50 14.35 -18.26
N PRO A 293 -5.14 13.08 -18.52
CA PRO A 293 -5.54 11.98 -17.65
C PRO A 293 -5.19 12.27 -16.19
N CYS A 294 -6.17 12.14 -15.30
CA CYS A 294 -6.00 12.37 -13.87
C CYS A 294 -5.54 11.06 -13.22
N VAL A 295 -4.23 10.84 -13.26
CA VAL A 295 -3.61 9.56 -12.96
C VAL A 295 -2.41 9.67 -12.01
N GLN A 296 -2.20 8.68 -11.15
CA GLN A 296 -1.04 8.62 -10.25
C GLN A 296 -0.88 9.85 -9.34
N ASN A 297 -1.97 10.54 -9.03
CA ASN A 297 -1.95 11.58 -8.01
C ASN A 297 -1.86 10.96 -6.62
N ALA A 298 -1.33 11.74 -5.67
CA ALA A 298 -1.24 11.36 -4.26
C ALA A 298 -1.85 12.44 -3.36
N VAL A 299 -2.87 12.08 -2.59
CA VAL A 299 -3.40 12.92 -1.51
C VAL A 299 -3.14 12.19 -0.20
N ARG A 300 -2.26 12.73 0.65
CA ARG A 300 -1.83 12.03 1.87
C ARG A 300 -1.70 12.94 3.08
N ASP A 301 -2.02 12.43 4.26
CA ASP A 301 -1.87 13.19 5.51
C ASP A 301 -2.67 14.52 5.51
N VAL A 302 -3.83 14.51 4.84
CA VAL A 302 -4.72 15.68 4.71
C VAL A 302 -5.95 15.50 5.59
N THR A 303 -6.30 16.55 6.36
CA THR A 303 -7.61 16.62 7.03
C THR A 303 -8.50 17.66 6.34
N ILE A 304 -9.76 17.33 6.10
CA ILE A 304 -10.73 18.18 5.39
C ILE A 304 -11.93 18.42 6.30
N TRP A 305 -12.19 19.68 6.62
CA TRP A 305 -13.23 20.08 7.57
C TRP A 305 -14.29 20.93 6.88
N GLU A 306 -15.56 20.66 7.15
CA GLU A 306 -16.68 21.57 6.85
C GLU A 306 -16.87 21.92 5.35
N ALA A 307 -16.30 21.11 4.46
CA ALA A 307 -16.58 21.16 3.03
C ALA A 307 -17.99 20.64 2.74
N THR A 308 -18.59 21.03 1.61
CA THR A 308 -19.86 20.42 1.17
C THR A 308 -19.63 18.95 0.87
N ASP A 309 -18.65 18.64 0.01
CA ASP A 309 -18.10 17.31 -0.15
C ASP A 309 -16.61 17.27 0.25
N GLY A 310 -16.16 16.20 0.88
CA GLY A 310 -14.75 16.09 1.28
C GLY A 310 -13.81 15.90 0.10
N VAL A 311 -13.89 14.72 -0.52
CA VAL A 311 -13.09 14.34 -1.69
C VAL A 311 -14.03 13.94 -2.82
N VAL A 312 -13.81 14.46 -4.02
CA VAL A 312 -14.56 14.05 -5.23
C VAL A 312 -13.58 13.54 -6.29
N LEU A 313 -13.83 12.33 -6.79
CA LEU A 313 -13.22 11.83 -8.02
C LEU A 313 -14.29 11.83 -9.10
N ASP A 314 -14.03 12.54 -10.19
CA ASP A 314 -14.99 12.69 -11.28
C ASP A 314 -14.39 12.18 -12.59
N GLY A 315 -15.10 11.24 -13.22
CA GLY A 315 -14.84 10.76 -14.58
C GLY A 315 -14.94 11.84 -15.65
N TYR A 316 -15.64 12.93 -15.33
CA TYR A 316 -15.76 14.15 -16.12
C TYR A 316 -16.32 13.90 -17.53
N THR A 317 -15.89 14.68 -18.52
CA THR A 317 -16.53 14.72 -19.84
C THR A 317 -15.78 14.02 -20.95
N ASP A 318 -14.46 13.85 -20.86
CA ASP A 318 -13.60 13.35 -21.94
C ASP A 318 -13.12 11.92 -21.65
N PRO A 319 -13.53 10.91 -22.45
CA PRO A 319 -13.09 9.52 -22.28
C PRO A 319 -11.57 9.33 -22.35
N ASN A 320 -10.83 10.25 -23.00
CA ASN A 320 -9.38 10.16 -23.11
C ASN A 320 -8.65 10.78 -21.92
N LYS A 321 -9.39 11.33 -20.95
CA LYS A 321 -8.85 11.92 -19.72
C LYS A 321 -9.53 11.26 -18.51
N PRO A 322 -9.34 9.94 -18.31
CA PRO A 322 -9.94 9.24 -17.18
C PRO A 322 -9.37 9.73 -15.84
N CYS A 323 -10.14 9.54 -14.76
CA CYS A 323 -9.70 9.74 -13.39
C CYS A 323 -9.43 8.37 -12.73
N TYR A 324 -8.18 7.92 -12.74
CA TYR A 324 -7.87 6.54 -12.34
C TYR A 324 -6.48 6.39 -11.73
N TRP A 325 -6.21 5.30 -11.02
CA TRP A 325 -4.88 5.03 -10.43
C TRP A 325 -4.37 6.09 -9.43
N ASN A 326 -5.28 6.84 -8.81
CA ASN A 326 -4.93 7.82 -7.78
C ASN A 326 -4.84 7.16 -6.39
N ASN A 327 -4.03 7.74 -5.51
CA ASN A 327 -3.72 7.16 -4.20
C ASN A 327 -4.08 8.14 -3.08
N PHE A 328 -4.84 7.66 -2.11
CA PHE A 328 -5.26 8.39 -0.93
C PHE A 328 -4.79 7.64 0.31
N ALA A 329 -4.04 8.31 1.17
CA ALA A 329 -3.46 7.70 2.36
C ALA A 329 -3.62 8.59 3.59
N ARG A 330 -4.24 8.08 4.67
CA ARG A 330 -4.42 8.84 5.92
C ARG A 330 -5.16 10.16 5.71
N VAL A 331 -6.16 10.16 4.83
CA VAL A 331 -7.06 11.30 4.60
C VAL A 331 -8.24 11.21 5.56
N LEU A 332 -8.54 12.31 6.23
CA LEU A 332 -9.64 12.40 7.20
C LEU A 332 -10.61 13.50 6.76
N VAL A 333 -11.87 13.14 6.49
CA VAL A 333 -12.95 14.09 6.21
C VAL A 333 -13.83 14.23 7.44
N VAL A 334 -14.13 15.47 7.84
CA VAL A 334 -14.81 15.81 9.08
C VAL A 334 -15.91 16.84 8.82
N ARG A 335 -17.13 16.58 9.32
CA ARG A 335 -18.28 17.51 9.26
C ARG A 335 -18.63 17.97 7.84
N HIS A 336 -18.55 17.06 6.87
CA HIS A 336 -18.97 17.36 5.50
C HIS A 336 -20.49 17.56 5.44
N ALA A 337 -20.98 18.50 4.62
CA ALA A 337 -22.40 18.82 4.55
C ALA A 337 -23.22 17.78 3.78
N ARG A 338 -22.63 17.18 2.73
CA ARG A 338 -23.28 16.24 1.81
C ARG A 338 -22.56 14.90 1.73
N HIS A 339 -21.44 14.76 1.01
CA HIS A 339 -20.69 13.49 0.94
C HIS A 339 -19.28 13.57 1.52
N GLY A 340 -18.81 12.50 2.15
CA GLY A 340 -17.44 12.45 2.64
C GLY A 340 -16.44 12.25 1.52
N ILE A 341 -16.54 11.11 0.84
CA ILE A 341 -15.79 10.78 -0.38
C ILE A 341 -16.80 10.36 -1.46
N HIS A 342 -16.71 10.94 -2.65
CA HIS A 342 -17.69 10.75 -3.72
C HIS A 342 -17.01 10.43 -5.05
N LEU A 343 -17.31 9.27 -5.63
CA LEU A 343 -16.86 8.88 -6.97
C LEU A 343 -18.03 9.04 -7.94
N ILE A 344 -17.89 9.91 -8.92
CA ILE A 344 -18.94 10.27 -9.89
C ILE A 344 -18.44 10.22 -11.33
N ARG A 345 -19.39 10.31 -12.25
CA ARG A 345 -19.14 10.61 -13.66
C ARG A 345 -20.11 11.72 -14.08
N SER A 346 -19.67 12.97 -14.05
CA SER A 346 -20.51 14.13 -14.35
C SER A 346 -20.82 14.30 -15.85
N GLY A 347 -20.06 13.65 -16.73
CA GLY A 347 -20.23 13.75 -18.18
C GLY A 347 -20.02 12.43 -18.91
N ALA A 348 -19.56 12.51 -20.16
CA ALA A 348 -19.36 11.34 -21.03
C ALA A 348 -18.02 10.62 -20.81
N GLY A 349 -17.19 11.04 -19.85
CA GLY A 349 -15.90 10.42 -19.56
C GLY A 349 -16.02 9.02 -18.97
N ASP A 350 -14.87 8.39 -18.71
CA ASP A 350 -14.85 7.07 -18.05
C ASP A 350 -15.10 7.22 -16.54
N THR A 351 -15.72 6.21 -15.92
CA THR A 351 -15.93 6.21 -14.46
C THR A 351 -14.60 6.18 -13.71
N PRO A 352 -14.53 6.77 -12.50
CA PRO A 352 -13.37 6.63 -11.64
C PRO A 352 -13.00 5.16 -11.42
N ASN A 353 -11.76 4.79 -11.73
CA ASN A 353 -11.33 3.40 -11.66
C ASN A 353 -9.93 3.19 -11.07
N ALA A 354 -9.65 1.99 -10.55
CA ALA A 354 -8.36 1.62 -10.00
C ALA A 354 -7.78 2.58 -8.92
N ASN A 355 -8.63 3.36 -8.24
CA ASN A 355 -8.19 4.28 -7.18
C ASN A 355 -8.03 3.53 -5.85
N ARG A 356 -7.06 3.96 -5.04
CA ARG A 356 -6.71 3.29 -3.78
C ARG A 356 -6.87 4.24 -2.61
N PHE A 357 -7.69 3.84 -1.65
CA PHE A 357 -7.91 4.55 -0.39
C PHE A 357 -7.44 3.66 0.76
N VAL A 358 -6.44 4.13 1.50
CA VAL A 358 -5.81 3.37 2.58
C VAL A 358 -5.78 4.21 3.85
N GLN A 359 -6.29 3.68 4.96
CA GLN A 359 -6.34 4.39 6.25
C GLN A 359 -7.11 5.72 6.17
N CYS A 360 -8.10 5.80 5.30
CA CYS A 360 -8.95 6.98 5.14
C CYS A 360 -10.16 6.90 6.06
N ARG A 361 -10.64 8.06 6.54
CA ARG A 361 -11.73 8.11 7.51
C ARG A 361 -12.70 9.25 7.24
N VAL A 362 -13.97 9.05 7.57
CA VAL A 362 -15.04 10.04 7.40
C VAL A 362 -15.88 10.13 8.67
N TYR A 363 -15.99 11.32 9.26
CA TYR A 363 -16.77 11.56 10.48
C TYR A 363 -17.71 12.76 10.34
N THR A 364 -18.91 12.68 10.91
CA THR A 364 -19.75 13.88 11.09
C THR A 364 -19.55 14.55 12.44
N LEU A 365 -19.04 13.85 13.46
CA LEU A 365 -18.93 14.37 14.84
C LEU A 365 -20.25 15.00 15.33
N ALA A 366 -21.38 14.33 15.06
CA ALA A 366 -22.74 14.81 15.33
C ALA A 366 -23.17 16.09 14.58
N ALA A 367 -22.40 16.56 13.59
CA ALA A 367 -22.91 17.55 12.64
C ALA A 367 -23.96 16.92 11.71
N GLY A 368 -24.93 17.73 11.28
CA GLY A 368 -25.89 17.33 10.26
C GLY A 368 -25.20 17.17 8.91
N SER A 369 -25.25 15.97 8.35
CA SER A 369 -24.74 15.64 7.02
C SER A 369 -25.81 14.84 6.32
N THR A 370 -26.28 15.34 5.17
CA THR A 370 -27.49 14.80 4.52
C THR A 370 -27.20 13.73 3.48
N GLY A 371 -25.93 13.42 3.19
CA GLY A 371 -25.55 12.46 2.16
C GLY A 371 -24.89 11.23 2.74
N VAL A 372 -23.74 10.84 2.18
CA VAL A 372 -23.14 9.52 2.37
C VAL A 372 -21.68 9.68 2.74
N GLY A 373 -21.18 8.87 3.67
CA GLY A 373 -19.79 8.93 4.10
C GLY A 373 -18.82 8.59 2.97
N LEU A 374 -19.03 7.45 2.31
CA LEU A 374 -18.37 7.07 1.07
C LEU A 374 -19.42 6.68 0.02
N TYR A 375 -19.56 7.48 -1.03
CA TYR A 375 -20.45 7.20 -2.13
C TYR A 375 -19.67 6.86 -3.39
N VAL A 376 -19.73 5.60 -3.79
CA VAL A 376 -19.29 5.18 -5.12
C VAL A 376 -20.51 5.23 -6.03
N GLU A 377 -20.90 6.41 -6.50
CA GLU A 377 -22.07 6.60 -7.38
C GLU A 377 -21.82 5.98 -8.75
N ALA A 378 -20.66 6.30 -9.32
CA ALA A 378 -20.13 5.68 -10.52
C ALA A 378 -18.66 5.35 -10.28
N GLY A 379 -18.28 4.09 -10.47
CA GLY A 379 -16.92 3.64 -10.16
C GLY A 379 -16.72 2.18 -10.52
N ARG A 380 -16.03 1.94 -11.63
CA ARG A 380 -15.77 0.59 -12.18
C ARG A 380 -14.31 0.20 -12.01
N PHE A 381 -14.01 -1.08 -12.23
CA PHE A 381 -12.66 -1.61 -12.41
C PHE A 381 -11.67 -1.30 -11.27
N ASN A 382 -11.86 -1.98 -10.12
CA ASN A 382 -10.89 -2.11 -9.03
C ASN A 382 -10.61 -0.85 -8.19
N ASN A 383 -11.63 -0.04 -7.86
CA ASN A 383 -11.44 0.88 -6.74
C ASN A 383 -11.37 0.07 -5.43
N SER A 384 -10.46 0.47 -4.54
CA SER A 384 -10.19 -0.26 -3.30
C SER A 384 -10.15 0.66 -2.09
N PHE A 385 -10.75 0.19 -1.01
CA PHE A 385 -10.89 0.88 0.26
C PHE A 385 -10.42 -0.08 1.36
N THR A 386 -9.25 0.18 1.93
CA THR A 386 -8.59 -0.69 2.92
C THR A 386 -8.31 0.07 4.20
N ASP A 387 -8.61 -0.54 5.35
CA ASP A 387 -8.51 0.10 6.67
C ASP A 387 -9.30 1.42 6.72
N PHE A 388 -10.53 1.37 6.21
CA PHE A 388 -11.36 2.55 5.97
C PHE A 388 -12.44 2.70 7.05
N GLU A 389 -12.66 3.91 7.54
CA GLU A 389 -13.65 4.17 8.60
C GLU A 389 -14.71 5.19 8.18
N VAL A 390 -15.96 4.93 8.54
CA VAL A 390 -17.07 5.87 8.38
C VAL A 390 -17.90 5.93 9.65
N ASN A 391 -18.09 7.12 10.22
CA ASN A 391 -18.96 7.35 11.35
C ASN A 391 -19.91 8.53 11.08
N LEU A 392 -21.21 8.25 10.97
CA LEU A 392 -22.23 9.25 10.60
C LEU A 392 -23.35 9.41 11.64
N GLY A 393 -23.96 10.59 11.61
CA GLY A 393 -25.17 10.92 12.37
C GLY A 393 -26.45 10.41 11.68
N PRO A 394 -27.62 10.54 12.32
CA PRO A 394 -28.87 9.92 11.86
C PRO A 394 -29.50 10.60 10.63
N GLU A 395 -28.98 11.76 10.22
CA GLU A 395 -29.48 12.53 9.05
C GLU A 395 -28.88 12.08 7.72
N ALA A 396 -27.83 11.24 7.76
CA ALA A 396 -27.16 10.73 6.57
C ALA A 396 -28.03 9.68 5.85
N GLU A 397 -27.67 9.34 4.62
CA GLU A 397 -28.34 8.30 3.82
C GLU A 397 -27.78 6.91 4.12
N ALA A 398 -26.45 6.77 4.20
CA ALA A 398 -25.74 5.52 4.48
C ALA A 398 -24.28 5.81 4.87
N CYS A 399 -23.61 4.89 5.57
CA CYS A 399 -22.16 5.02 5.77
C CYS A 399 -21.42 4.88 4.42
N ILE A 400 -21.68 3.78 3.71
CA ILE A 400 -21.12 3.50 2.40
C ILE A 400 -22.29 3.18 1.46
N ARG A 401 -22.31 3.81 0.29
CA ARG A 401 -23.27 3.49 -0.77
C ARG A 401 -22.54 3.18 -2.07
N VAL A 402 -22.98 2.13 -2.73
CA VAL A 402 -22.43 1.67 -4.01
C VAL A 402 -23.55 1.73 -5.04
N GLY A 403 -23.45 2.70 -5.95
CA GLY A 403 -24.46 3.06 -6.92
C GLY A 403 -24.60 2.09 -8.09
N PRO A 404 -25.60 2.30 -8.97
CA PRO A 404 -25.91 1.39 -10.08
C PRO A 404 -24.81 1.31 -11.16
N ASP A 405 -24.01 2.36 -11.34
CA ASP A 405 -22.96 2.43 -12.37
C ASP A 405 -21.60 1.95 -11.83
N THR A 406 -21.59 0.84 -11.09
CA THR A 406 -20.41 0.34 -10.37
C THR A 406 -20.09 -1.12 -10.67
N ASP A 407 -18.80 -1.44 -10.65
CA ASP A 407 -18.27 -2.76 -11.03
C ASP A 407 -16.90 -2.98 -10.36
N LYS A 408 -16.67 -4.16 -9.77
CA LYS A 408 -15.40 -4.55 -9.11
C LYS A 408 -14.88 -3.53 -8.10
N ASN A 409 -15.67 -3.22 -7.08
CA ASN A 409 -15.19 -2.44 -5.92
C ASN A 409 -14.80 -3.36 -4.77
N LEU A 410 -13.73 -3.02 -4.06
CA LEU A 410 -13.19 -3.83 -2.96
C LEU A 410 -13.14 -3.04 -1.65
N PHE A 411 -13.78 -3.58 -0.61
CA PHE A 411 -13.81 -3.05 0.75
C PHE A 411 -13.14 -4.06 1.69
N VAL A 412 -12.07 -3.67 2.37
CA VAL A 412 -11.29 -4.55 3.26
C VAL A 412 -11.06 -3.87 4.59
N ASN A 413 -11.38 -4.57 5.67
CA ASN A 413 -11.18 -4.09 7.04
C ASN A 413 -11.86 -2.73 7.28
N CYS A 414 -13.10 -2.60 6.80
CA CYS A 414 -13.89 -1.39 7.00
C CYS A 414 -14.53 -1.39 8.39
N TYR A 415 -14.55 -0.23 9.03
CA TYR A 415 -15.33 0.04 10.23
C TYR A 415 -16.39 1.10 9.90
N THR A 416 -17.66 0.72 9.99
CA THR A 416 -18.79 1.64 9.84
C THR A 416 -19.54 1.75 11.16
N GLU A 417 -19.90 2.98 11.53
CA GLU A 417 -20.70 3.29 12.70
C GLU A 417 -21.78 4.32 12.35
N ALA A 418 -23.03 4.05 12.73
CA ALA A 418 -24.11 4.98 12.49
C ALA A 418 -25.18 4.92 13.58
N SER A 419 -25.85 6.05 13.76
CA SER A 419 -27.04 6.16 14.60
C SER A 419 -28.32 6.22 13.76
N GLY A 420 -29.50 6.21 14.39
CA GLY A 420 -30.78 6.41 13.68
C GLY A 420 -31.30 5.24 12.84
N GLY A 421 -30.65 4.08 12.87
CA GLY A 421 -31.08 2.92 12.07
C GLY A 421 -30.54 2.91 10.64
N LEU A 422 -29.53 3.74 10.35
CA LEU A 422 -28.89 3.81 9.05
C LEU A 422 -28.16 2.52 8.69
N SER A 423 -28.38 2.07 7.45
CA SER A 423 -27.64 0.98 6.84
C SER A 423 -26.16 1.35 6.70
N ASN A 424 -25.30 0.38 6.98
CA ASN A 424 -23.85 0.58 6.94
C ASN A 424 -23.37 0.58 5.49
N ILE A 425 -23.55 -0.52 4.77
CA ILE A 425 -23.29 -0.58 3.33
C ILE A 425 -24.61 -0.78 2.59
N VAL A 426 -24.92 0.12 1.66
CA VAL A 426 -26.05 -0.01 0.73
C VAL A 426 -25.51 -0.31 -0.66
N LEU A 427 -25.94 -1.40 -1.27
CA LEU A 427 -25.64 -1.77 -2.65
C LEU A 427 -26.89 -1.52 -3.49
N ASP A 428 -26.85 -0.55 -4.40
CA ASP A 428 -28.00 -0.20 -5.24
C ASP A 428 -28.21 -1.24 -6.36
N ALA A 429 -29.44 -1.34 -6.85
CA ALA A 429 -29.77 -2.19 -8.00
C ALA A 429 -28.95 -1.78 -9.23
N GLY A 430 -28.23 -2.73 -9.81
CA GLY A 430 -27.31 -2.49 -10.94
C GLY A 430 -25.82 -2.50 -10.55
N SER A 431 -25.49 -2.30 -9.27
CA SER A 431 -24.12 -2.53 -8.80
C SER A 431 -23.73 -4.00 -8.95
N ILE A 432 -22.51 -4.28 -9.44
CA ILE A 432 -22.03 -5.65 -9.66
C ILE A 432 -20.61 -5.87 -9.15
N GLU A 433 -20.30 -7.13 -8.85
CA GLU A 433 -18.97 -7.62 -8.45
C GLU A 433 -18.33 -6.88 -7.26
N THR A 434 -19.13 -6.37 -6.33
CA THR A 434 -18.61 -5.73 -5.11
C THR A 434 -18.14 -6.77 -4.11
N SER A 435 -16.91 -6.63 -3.61
CA SER A 435 -16.30 -7.52 -2.62
C SER A 435 -16.13 -6.82 -1.27
N ILE A 436 -16.66 -7.41 -0.21
CA ILE A 436 -16.61 -6.86 1.16
C ILE A 436 -15.97 -7.90 2.08
N VAL A 437 -14.84 -7.55 2.70
CA VAL A 437 -14.05 -8.46 3.52
C VAL A 437 -13.75 -7.84 4.87
N ASN A 438 -14.08 -8.54 5.96
CA ASN A 438 -13.82 -8.10 7.33
C ASN A 438 -14.46 -6.74 7.67
N LEU A 439 -15.77 -6.60 7.42
CA LEU A 439 -16.53 -5.41 7.82
C LEU A 439 -16.97 -5.52 9.29
N LEU A 440 -16.63 -4.51 10.09
CA LEU A 440 -17.26 -4.25 11.38
C LEU A 440 -18.34 -3.16 11.20
N SER A 441 -19.61 -3.51 11.46
CA SER A 441 -20.76 -2.62 11.25
C SER A 441 -21.51 -2.36 12.54
N VAL A 442 -21.25 -1.22 13.20
CA VAL A 442 -21.82 -0.86 14.50
C VAL A 442 -22.95 0.16 14.29
N SER A 443 -24.12 -0.32 13.87
CA SER A 443 -25.34 0.51 13.80
C SER A 443 -26.59 -0.32 14.10
N ASN A 444 -27.72 0.37 14.27
CA ASN A 444 -29.04 -0.27 14.38
C ASN A 444 -29.67 -0.59 13.00
N GLY A 445 -29.01 -0.25 11.89
CA GLY A 445 -29.45 -0.56 10.53
C GLY A 445 -28.84 -1.85 10.00
N ALA A 446 -29.07 -2.14 8.72
CA ALA A 446 -28.49 -3.32 8.08
C ALA A 446 -26.95 -3.20 8.04
N ALA A 447 -26.26 -4.32 8.29
CA ALA A 447 -24.82 -4.40 8.05
C ALA A 447 -24.51 -4.24 6.55
N ILE A 448 -25.26 -4.95 5.71
CA ILE A 448 -25.25 -4.82 4.25
C ILE A 448 -26.71 -4.86 3.80
N GLU A 449 -27.18 -3.78 3.20
CA GLU A 449 -28.45 -3.69 2.50
C GLU A 449 -28.20 -3.95 1.01
N ASP A 450 -28.44 -5.19 0.59
CA ASP A 450 -28.15 -5.64 -0.77
C ASP A 450 -29.38 -5.53 -1.68
N ASN A 451 -29.46 -4.44 -2.45
CA ASN A 451 -30.45 -4.25 -3.52
C ASN A 451 -29.87 -4.63 -4.91
N SER A 452 -28.64 -5.13 -4.99
CA SER A 452 -27.98 -5.52 -6.25
C SER A 452 -28.54 -6.81 -6.87
N GLY A 453 -29.28 -7.60 -6.09
CA GLY A 453 -29.78 -8.91 -6.51
C GLY A 453 -28.84 -10.07 -6.20
N GLY A 454 -27.88 -9.89 -5.29
CA GLY A 454 -26.88 -10.90 -4.93
C GLY A 454 -25.60 -10.82 -5.75
N GLU A 455 -25.37 -9.71 -6.46
CA GLU A 455 -24.17 -9.45 -7.26
C GLU A 455 -22.98 -8.96 -6.41
N CYS A 456 -22.98 -9.30 -5.11
CA CYS A 456 -21.92 -8.99 -4.17
C CYS A 456 -21.35 -10.25 -3.51
N THR A 457 -20.07 -10.19 -3.13
CA THR A 457 -19.42 -11.21 -2.31
C THR A 457 -19.01 -10.58 -1.00
N ALA A 458 -19.53 -11.09 0.11
CA ALA A 458 -19.18 -10.61 1.43
C ALA A 458 -18.68 -11.74 2.35
N TYR A 459 -17.60 -11.48 3.08
CA TYR A 459 -16.93 -12.44 3.96
C TYR A 459 -16.55 -11.81 5.29
N ASN A 460 -16.93 -12.44 6.41
CA ASN A 460 -16.68 -11.94 7.77
C ASN A 460 -17.15 -10.48 7.91
N ALA A 461 -18.33 -10.19 7.36
CA ALA A 461 -18.92 -8.88 7.29
C ALA A 461 -20.21 -8.84 8.14
N GLY A 462 -20.25 -7.90 9.07
CA GLY A 462 -21.41 -7.65 9.93
C GLY A 462 -21.09 -7.62 11.43
N PHE A 463 -22.03 -7.10 12.21
CA PHE A 463 -22.03 -7.17 13.67
C PHE A 463 -23.48 -6.92 14.19
N PRO A 464 -23.95 -7.64 15.24
CA PRO A 464 -23.27 -8.76 15.91
C PRO A 464 -23.21 -10.02 15.04
N ASP A 465 -24.13 -10.14 14.08
CA ASP A 465 -24.22 -11.28 13.17
C ASP A 465 -23.32 -11.05 11.96
N LYS A 466 -22.36 -11.96 11.78
CA LYS A 466 -21.40 -11.94 10.67
C LYS A 466 -21.80 -12.95 9.64
N ASN A 467 -21.76 -12.57 8.36
CA ASN A 467 -21.75 -13.60 7.33
C ASN A 467 -20.44 -14.39 7.42
N ARG A 468 -20.57 -15.69 7.66
CA ARG A 468 -19.46 -16.63 7.66
C ARG A 468 -19.56 -17.44 6.38
N MET A 469 -18.43 -17.67 5.72
CA MET A 469 -18.38 -18.68 4.67
C MET A 469 -18.57 -20.04 5.33
N GLY A 470 -19.81 -20.53 5.37
CA GLY A 470 -20.13 -21.79 6.02
C GLY A 470 -19.76 -23.01 5.15
N LYS A 471 -19.98 -22.92 3.82
CA LYS A 471 -19.83 -24.01 2.86
C LYS A 471 -19.46 -23.47 1.47
N THR A 472 -18.46 -24.09 0.83
CA THR A 472 -18.03 -23.79 -0.54
C THR A 472 -18.55 -24.85 -1.50
N ARG A 473 -18.99 -24.45 -2.70
CA ARG A 473 -19.42 -25.35 -3.77
C ARG A 473 -18.34 -25.40 -4.85
N ILE A 474 -17.87 -26.59 -5.15
CA ILE A 474 -16.86 -26.87 -6.16
C ILE A 474 -17.58 -27.16 -7.48
N THR A 475 -17.15 -26.55 -8.58
CA THR A 475 -17.76 -26.68 -9.91
C THR A 475 -17.17 -27.78 -10.76
N ASP A 476 -16.01 -28.35 -10.39
CA ASP A 476 -15.43 -29.55 -11.00
C ASP A 476 -14.81 -30.47 -9.93
N LEU A 477 -15.30 -31.71 -9.82
CA LEU A 477 -14.89 -32.74 -8.87
C LEU A 477 -15.16 -34.13 -9.47
N THR A 478 -14.13 -34.96 -9.66
CA THR A 478 -14.29 -36.32 -10.19
C THR A 478 -14.64 -37.34 -9.08
N THR A 479 -15.94 -37.61 -8.86
CA THR A 479 -16.48 -38.74 -8.05
C THR A 479 -17.92 -39.08 -8.49
N GLU A 480 -18.29 -40.35 -8.70
CA GLU A 480 -19.59 -40.67 -9.36
C GLU A 480 -20.77 -41.00 -8.41
N LEU A 481 -20.57 -41.59 -7.22
CA LEU A 481 -21.63 -41.80 -6.21
C LEU A 481 -20.99 -42.18 -4.84
N LEU A 482 -20.10 -41.31 -4.33
CA LEU A 482 -19.35 -41.52 -3.09
C LEU A 482 -20.19 -41.11 -1.87
N ARG A 483 -20.60 -42.09 -1.05
CA ARG A 483 -21.41 -41.87 0.15
C ARG A 483 -20.91 -42.73 1.33
N PHE A 484 -21.03 -42.22 2.55
CA PHE A 484 -20.67 -42.93 3.79
C PHE A 484 -21.84 -42.94 4.77
N ASP A 485 -22.82 -43.82 4.53
CA ASP A 485 -24.00 -44.02 5.40
C ASP A 485 -24.19 -45.52 5.69
N THR A 486 -24.63 -45.87 6.91
CA THR A 486 -24.77 -47.26 7.38
C THR A 486 -26.22 -47.60 7.73
N GLU A 487 -26.71 -48.73 7.24
CA GLU A 487 -28.02 -49.30 7.57
C GLU A 487 -27.86 -50.70 8.20
N PHE A 488 -28.62 -50.98 9.26
CA PHE A 488 -28.72 -52.32 9.85
C PHE A 488 -30.05 -52.97 9.46
N ARG A 489 -30.01 -54.20 8.92
CA ARG A 489 -31.20 -54.97 8.54
C ARG A 489 -31.24 -56.33 9.21
N GLU A 490 -32.35 -56.61 9.89
CA GLU A 490 -32.66 -57.90 10.49
C GLU A 490 -34.08 -58.32 10.08
N PHE A 491 -34.26 -59.62 9.81
CA PHE A 491 -35.49 -60.18 9.28
C PHE A 491 -36.03 -61.27 10.21
N THR A 492 -37.36 -61.45 10.22
CA THR A 492 -38.05 -62.45 11.05
C THR A 492 -37.99 -63.88 10.49
N GLY A 493 -37.44 -64.06 9.29
CA GLY A 493 -37.31 -65.32 8.56
C GLY A 493 -36.48 -65.14 7.28
N ALA A 494 -36.60 -66.06 6.34
CA ALA A 494 -35.99 -65.89 5.01
C ALA A 494 -36.62 -64.70 4.26
N ALA A 495 -35.80 -63.87 3.61
CA ALA A 495 -36.26 -62.61 3.01
C ALA A 495 -35.41 -62.15 1.81
N THR A 496 -35.96 -61.23 1.02
CA THR A 496 -35.25 -60.51 -0.04
C THR A 496 -35.51 -59.02 0.13
N PHE A 497 -34.48 -58.19 -0.02
CA PHE A 497 -34.64 -56.74 -0.05
C PHE A 497 -33.85 -56.11 -1.20
N ASP A 498 -34.43 -55.04 -1.75
CA ASP A 498 -33.76 -54.22 -2.76
C ASP A 498 -32.88 -53.18 -2.08
N VAL A 499 -31.65 -53.06 -2.56
CA VAL A 499 -30.72 -51.99 -2.21
C VAL A 499 -31.18 -50.75 -2.97
N ASP A 500 -31.69 -49.76 -2.23
CA ASP A 500 -32.27 -48.53 -2.78
C ASP A 500 -31.25 -47.39 -2.98
N LEU A 501 -29.96 -47.68 -2.75
CA LEU A 501 -28.84 -46.72 -2.80
C LEU A 501 -28.95 -45.59 -1.77
N SER A 502 -29.87 -45.67 -0.80
CA SER A 502 -29.98 -44.67 0.27
C SER A 502 -28.84 -44.78 1.28
N SER A 503 -28.19 -45.95 1.39
CA SER A 503 -27.05 -46.26 2.25
C SER A 503 -25.92 -46.91 1.46
N SER A 504 -24.67 -46.77 1.92
CA SER A 504 -23.48 -47.36 1.27
C SER A 504 -22.91 -48.56 2.02
N LEU A 505 -23.30 -48.77 3.27
CA LEU A 505 -22.97 -49.95 4.07
C LEU A 505 -24.23 -50.59 4.65
N TYR A 506 -24.48 -51.85 4.30
CA TYR A 506 -25.57 -52.66 4.83
C TYR A 506 -25.00 -53.72 5.79
N LEU A 507 -25.31 -53.59 7.07
CA LEU A 507 -25.05 -54.59 8.10
C LEU A 507 -26.27 -55.51 8.19
N VAL A 508 -26.14 -56.74 7.71
CA VAL A 508 -27.29 -57.65 7.53
C VAL A 508 -27.17 -58.85 8.47
N SER A 509 -28.28 -59.21 9.12
CA SER A 509 -28.44 -60.45 9.90
C SER A 509 -29.31 -61.43 9.12
N SER A 510 -28.84 -62.68 8.98
CA SER A 510 -29.61 -63.80 8.44
C SER A 510 -29.90 -64.86 9.51
N PHE A 511 -29.92 -64.46 10.80
CA PHE A 511 -30.09 -65.37 11.94
C PHE A 511 -31.35 -66.25 11.83
N ASN A 512 -32.48 -65.66 11.42
CA ASN A 512 -33.78 -66.35 11.34
C ASN A 512 -34.07 -67.02 9.99
N GLY A 513 -33.19 -66.87 8.98
CA GLY A 513 -33.36 -67.46 7.64
C GLY A 513 -32.45 -66.81 6.60
N GLU A 514 -32.28 -67.45 5.43
CA GLU A 514 -31.45 -66.92 4.33
C GLU A 514 -31.99 -65.57 3.80
N VAL A 515 -31.10 -64.60 3.58
CA VAL A 515 -31.46 -63.24 3.14
C VAL A 515 -30.84 -62.93 1.79
N THR A 516 -31.60 -62.38 0.84
CA THR A 516 -31.05 -61.88 -0.43
C THR A 516 -31.01 -60.34 -0.44
N ALA A 517 -29.82 -59.77 -0.59
CA ALA A 517 -29.61 -58.34 -0.86
C ALA A 517 -29.50 -58.14 -2.37
N ARG A 518 -30.51 -57.56 -3.01
CA ARG A 518 -30.57 -57.39 -4.47
C ARG A 518 -30.17 -55.97 -4.85
N LEU A 519 -29.04 -55.84 -5.54
CA LEU A 519 -28.58 -54.58 -6.11
C LEU A 519 -29.54 -54.11 -7.22
N PRO A 520 -29.70 -52.80 -7.43
CA PRO A 520 -30.41 -52.28 -8.60
C PRO A 520 -29.63 -52.58 -9.89
N ALA A 521 -30.25 -52.39 -11.06
CA ALA A 521 -29.55 -52.53 -12.34
C ALA A 521 -28.33 -51.58 -12.38
N ALA A 522 -27.18 -52.06 -12.86
CA ALA A 522 -25.94 -51.27 -12.84
C ALA A 522 -26.08 -49.88 -13.49
N VAL A 523 -26.88 -49.78 -14.55
CA VAL A 523 -27.18 -48.51 -15.26
C VAL A 523 -27.84 -47.46 -14.36
N ASP A 524 -28.63 -47.89 -13.38
CA ASP A 524 -29.32 -47.01 -12.42
C ASP A 524 -28.44 -46.65 -11.22
N ALA A 525 -27.21 -47.16 -11.19
CA ALA A 525 -26.30 -47.05 -10.05
C ALA A 525 -24.88 -46.63 -10.44
N ASN A 526 -24.67 -45.99 -11.59
CA ASN A 526 -23.33 -45.62 -12.05
C ASN A 526 -22.55 -44.85 -10.96
N GLY A 527 -21.36 -45.33 -10.60
CA GLY A 527 -20.52 -44.74 -9.55
C GLY A 527 -20.82 -45.18 -8.12
N ALA A 528 -21.90 -45.96 -7.89
CA ALA A 528 -22.30 -46.42 -6.56
C ALA A 528 -21.32 -47.44 -5.99
N VAL A 529 -20.90 -47.20 -4.75
CA VAL A 529 -20.11 -48.14 -3.95
C VAL A 529 -20.98 -48.67 -2.81
N ILE A 530 -21.27 -49.98 -2.82
CA ILE A 530 -22.13 -50.65 -1.84
C ILE A 530 -21.34 -51.74 -1.13
N THR A 531 -21.36 -51.74 0.20
CA THR A 531 -20.82 -52.82 1.02
C THR A 531 -21.95 -53.54 1.74
N VAL A 532 -21.99 -54.87 1.66
CA VAL A 532 -22.88 -55.72 2.48
C VAL A 532 -22.03 -56.59 3.39
N LYS A 533 -22.34 -56.61 4.69
CA LYS A 533 -21.60 -57.38 5.69
C LYS A 533 -22.53 -58.20 6.58
N LYS A 534 -22.22 -59.49 6.72
CA LYS A 534 -22.93 -60.41 7.62
C LYS A 534 -22.56 -60.13 9.08
N THR A 535 -23.58 -60.02 9.94
CA THR A 535 -23.41 -59.65 11.36
C THR A 535 -23.57 -60.81 12.34
N ASP A 536 -24.27 -61.87 11.97
CA ASP A 536 -24.61 -63.03 12.81
C ASP A 536 -23.82 -64.30 12.45
N ALA A 537 -23.83 -65.29 13.36
CA ALA A 537 -23.11 -66.57 13.22
C ALA A 537 -23.98 -67.77 12.81
N SER A 538 -25.22 -67.55 12.35
CA SER A 538 -26.09 -68.63 11.90
C SER A 538 -25.54 -69.32 10.63
N PRO A 539 -25.94 -70.58 10.36
CA PRO A 539 -25.56 -71.27 9.12
C PRO A 539 -26.27 -70.73 7.87
N ASN A 540 -27.21 -69.79 8.02
CA ASN A 540 -27.94 -69.20 6.91
C ASN A 540 -27.06 -68.18 6.17
N HIS A 541 -27.23 -68.08 4.85
CA HIS A 541 -26.45 -67.16 4.03
C HIS A 541 -27.11 -65.78 3.87
N ILE A 542 -26.28 -64.79 3.52
CA ILE A 542 -26.72 -63.60 2.78
C ILE A 542 -26.31 -63.76 1.32
N VAL A 543 -27.23 -63.66 0.39
CA VAL A 543 -26.97 -63.73 -1.05
C VAL A 543 -27.04 -62.33 -1.63
N ILE A 544 -25.96 -61.85 -2.24
CA ILE A 544 -25.91 -60.59 -2.98
C ILE A 544 -26.15 -60.91 -4.46
N SER A 545 -27.21 -60.34 -5.03
CA SER A 545 -27.60 -60.50 -6.42
C SER A 545 -27.85 -59.14 -7.08
N GLU A 546 -28.23 -59.12 -8.36
CA GLU A 546 -28.61 -57.91 -9.09
C GLU A 546 -30.02 -58.07 -9.66
N LEU A 547 -30.80 -57.00 -9.64
CA LEU A 547 -32.12 -56.94 -10.26
C LEU A 547 -31.97 -56.90 -11.78
N GLY A 548 -32.42 -57.97 -12.45
CA GLY A 548 -32.40 -58.04 -13.92
C GLY A 548 -31.02 -58.28 -14.54
N GLY A 549 -29.99 -58.49 -13.71
CA GLY A 549 -28.62 -58.76 -14.13
C GLY A 549 -28.02 -60.00 -13.46
N PRO A 550 -26.85 -60.45 -13.91
CA PRO A 550 -26.20 -61.65 -13.41
C PRO A 550 -25.60 -61.49 -11.99
N GLY A 551 -25.48 -60.27 -11.48
CA GLY A 551 -24.86 -59.96 -10.18
C GLY A 551 -23.45 -59.37 -10.33
N PRO A 552 -22.80 -58.99 -9.21
CA PRO A 552 -21.42 -58.50 -9.22
C PRO A 552 -20.45 -59.48 -9.90
N ASP A 553 -19.59 -58.98 -10.79
CA ASP A 553 -18.68 -59.78 -11.64
C ASP A 553 -19.38 -60.88 -12.46
N GLY A 554 -20.67 -60.70 -12.77
CA GLY A 554 -21.44 -61.67 -13.54
C GLY A 554 -22.01 -62.84 -12.74
N GLN A 555 -22.02 -62.77 -11.40
CA GLN A 555 -22.56 -63.84 -10.55
C GLN A 555 -23.14 -63.31 -9.22
N SER A 556 -23.95 -64.13 -8.54
CA SER A 556 -24.37 -63.84 -7.17
C SER A 556 -23.27 -64.22 -6.17
N ILE A 557 -22.96 -63.37 -5.20
CA ILE A 557 -22.04 -63.73 -4.10
C ILE A 557 -22.83 -64.14 -2.88
N ARG A 558 -22.42 -65.18 -2.19
CA ARG A 558 -22.99 -65.56 -0.89
C ARG A 558 -22.07 -65.02 0.22
N LEU A 559 -22.58 -64.79 1.42
CA LEU A 559 -21.84 -64.47 2.66
C LEU A 559 -22.38 -65.42 3.74
N GLY A 560 -21.52 -66.13 4.48
CA GLY A 560 -21.92 -67.32 5.24
C GLY A 560 -21.28 -67.45 6.61
N ALA A 561 -20.05 -66.99 6.77
CA ALA A 561 -19.49 -66.80 8.10
C ALA A 561 -19.86 -65.40 8.64
N ARG A 562 -19.95 -65.30 9.96
CA ARG A 562 -20.03 -64.00 10.63
C ARG A 562 -18.85 -63.14 10.20
N TYR A 563 -19.11 -61.87 9.86
CA TYR A 563 -18.14 -60.91 9.34
C TYR A 563 -17.70 -61.09 7.89
N ASP A 564 -18.27 -62.05 7.15
CA ASP A 564 -18.16 -62.05 5.69
C ASP A 564 -18.71 -60.73 5.14
N TYR A 565 -17.99 -60.13 4.18
CA TYR A 565 -18.41 -58.91 3.49
C TYR A 565 -18.04 -58.93 2.02
N ALA A 566 -18.74 -58.09 1.25
CA ALA A 566 -18.44 -57.77 -0.13
C ALA A 566 -18.71 -56.28 -0.37
N THR A 567 -17.81 -55.62 -1.09
CA THR A 567 -17.90 -54.24 -1.57
C THR A 567 -17.92 -54.26 -3.08
N MET A 568 -18.95 -53.68 -3.66
CA MET A 568 -19.20 -53.64 -5.09
C MET A 568 -19.21 -52.19 -5.59
N VAL A 569 -18.69 -51.95 -6.79
CA VAL A 569 -18.83 -50.67 -7.50
C VAL A 569 -19.58 -50.87 -8.81
N SER A 570 -20.53 -49.99 -9.13
CA SER A 570 -21.12 -49.97 -10.47
C SER A 570 -20.39 -48.98 -11.36
N ASN A 571 -20.14 -49.36 -12.61
CA ASN A 571 -19.63 -48.46 -13.66
C ASN A 571 -20.71 -48.08 -14.69
N GLY A 572 -21.99 -48.24 -14.34
CA GLY A 572 -23.12 -47.95 -15.22
C GLY A 572 -23.41 -49.04 -16.26
N ALA A 573 -22.51 -50.00 -16.45
CA ALA A 573 -22.72 -51.15 -17.33
C ALA A 573 -22.83 -52.47 -16.55
N ASN A 574 -22.00 -52.67 -15.53
CA ASN A 574 -22.02 -53.84 -14.65
C ASN A 574 -21.68 -53.44 -13.21
N TRP A 575 -22.05 -54.30 -12.26
CA TRP A 575 -21.49 -54.29 -10.92
C TRP A 575 -20.19 -55.07 -10.86
N TRP A 576 -19.17 -54.48 -10.27
CA TRP A 576 -17.84 -55.07 -10.10
C TRP A 576 -17.55 -55.30 -8.63
N LEU A 577 -17.03 -56.47 -8.28
CA LEU A 577 -16.57 -56.74 -6.93
C LEU A 577 -15.19 -56.11 -6.73
N THR A 578 -15.05 -55.23 -5.75
CA THR A 578 -13.79 -54.48 -5.51
C THR A 578 -13.08 -54.91 -4.24
N ALA A 579 -13.83 -55.44 -3.26
CA ALA A 579 -13.27 -56.06 -2.07
C ALA A 579 -14.22 -57.10 -1.50
N HIS A 580 -13.70 -58.22 -1.01
CA HIS A 580 -14.44 -59.20 -0.22
C HIS A 580 -13.46 -60.09 0.55
N ASN A 581 -13.91 -60.74 1.61
CA ASN A 581 -13.08 -61.65 2.41
C ASN A 581 -13.39 -63.14 2.19
N ARG A 582 -14.22 -63.46 1.19
CA ARG A 582 -14.42 -64.84 0.73
C ARG A 582 -13.42 -65.20 -0.35
N MET A 583 -12.39 -66.01 -0.07
CA MET A 583 -11.65 -66.65 -1.16
C MET A 583 -12.59 -67.55 -1.98
N ALA A 584 -12.55 -67.46 -3.31
CA ALA A 584 -13.31 -68.35 -4.19
C ALA A 584 -12.99 -69.83 -3.88
N GLU A 585 -13.99 -70.71 -3.97
CA GLU A 585 -13.95 -72.15 -3.70
C GLU A 585 -12.77 -72.86 -4.40
N ASN A 586 -11.60 -72.92 -3.77
CA ASN A 586 -10.38 -73.46 -4.39
C ASN A 586 -10.12 -74.95 -4.05
N ALA A 587 -11.04 -75.59 -3.32
CA ALA A 587 -10.97 -76.99 -2.94
C ALA A 587 -12.33 -77.70 -3.09
N ASP A 588 -12.34 -78.98 -3.43
CA ASP A 588 -13.53 -79.83 -3.48
C ASP A 588 -13.28 -81.17 -2.75
N PHE A 589 -14.36 -81.80 -2.26
CA PHE A 589 -14.30 -83.05 -1.50
C PHE A 589 -15.14 -84.15 -2.17
N TYR A 590 -14.52 -85.31 -2.39
CA TYR A 590 -15.16 -86.43 -3.09
C TYR A 590 -14.95 -87.76 -2.35
N ASN A 591 -16.03 -88.52 -2.10
CA ASN A 591 -16.00 -89.73 -1.26
C ASN A 591 -16.84 -90.91 -1.79
N THR A 592 -17.28 -90.85 -3.06
CA THR A 592 -18.06 -91.93 -3.68
C THR A 592 -17.14 -92.97 -4.31
N PRO A 593 -17.28 -94.29 -4.03
CA PRO A 593 -16.45 -95.32 -4.65
C PRO A 593 -16.60 -95.39 -6.17
N GLY A 594 -15.55 -95.82 -6.87
CA GLY A 594 -15.53 -95.97 -8.33
C GLY A 594 -14.72 -94.89 -9.05
N LEU A 595 -15.17 -94.49 -10.23
CA LEU A 595 -14.48 -93.54 -11.10
C LEU A 595 -14.87 -92.10 -10.78
N PHE A 596 -13.88 -91.27 -10.49
CA PHE A 596 -14.00 -89.81 -10.37
C PHE A 596 -13.23 -89.12 -11.49
N VAL A 597 -13.91 -88.29 -12.30
CA VAL A 597 -13.27 -87.44 -13.30
C VAL A 597 -13.37 -85.99 -12.82
N PRO A 598 -12.25 -85.35 -12.41
CA PRO A 598 -12.28 -83.95 -11.99
C PRO A 598 -12.68 -83.03 -13.15
N ASP A 599 -13.58 -82.07 -12.89
CA ASP A 599 -14.04 -81.07 -13.86
C ASP A 599 -12.99 -79.97 -14.15
N MET A 600 -11.87 -79.98 -13.41
CA MET A 600 -10.75 -79.04 -13.47
C MET A 600 -11.10 -77.59 -13.07
N THR A 601 -12.26 -77.36 -12.43
CA THR A 601 -12.64 -76.03 -11.94
C THR A 601 -11.94 -75.66 -10.63
N ARG A 602 -11.42 -76.65 -9.89
CA ARG A 602 -10.81 -76.50 -8.56
C ARG A 602 -9.31 -76.78 -8.59
N ARG A 603 -8.54 -76.13 -7.70
CA ARG A 603 -7.08 -76.34 -7.58
C ARG A 603 -6.69 -77.49 -6.64
N LEU A 604 -7.57 -77.87 -5.72
CA LEU A 604 -7.39 -78.96 -4.78
C LEU A 604 -8.61 -79.89 -4.77
N TYR A 605 -8.40 -81.19 -4.91
CA TYR A 605 -9.41 -82.21 -4.66
C TYR A 605 -8.97 -83.05 -3.46
N LEU A 606 -9.76 -83.03 -2.39
CA LEU A 606 -9.63 -83.90 -1.23
C LEU A 606 -10.46 -85.16 -1.49
N VAL A 607 -9.80 -86.30 -1.67
CA VAL A 607 -10.45 -87.54 -2.11
C VAL A 607 -10.38 -88.60 -1.04
N ASP A 608 -11.50 -89.27 -0.79
CA ASP A 608 -11.69 -90.25 0.27
C ASP A 608 -12.12 -91.62 -0.31
N ALA A 609 -11.27 -92.63 -0.14
CA ALA A 609 -11.54 -94.01 -0.56
C ALA A 609 -12.11 -94.90 0.57
N PHE A 610 -12.55 -94.34 1.70
CA PHE A 610 -13.00 -95.10 2.88
C PHE A 610 -14.15 -96.05 2.56
N SER A 611 -15.10 -95.61 1.74
CA SER A 611 -16.29 -96.38 1.39
C SER A 611 -16.06 -97.42 0.28
N GLY A 612 -14.87 -97.45 -0.34
CA GLY A 612 -14.50 -98.40 -1.41
C GLY A 612 -13.38 -97.86 -2.32
N ALA A 613 -12.84 -98.73 -3.17
CA ALA A 613 -11.78 -98.37 -4.13
C ALA A 613 -12.20 -97.22 -5.06
N LEU A 614 -11.26 -96.29 -5.33
CA LEU A 614 -11.52 -95.07 -6.07
C LEU A 614 -10.40 -94.78 -7.09
N GLU A 615 -10.79 -94.51 -8.33
CA GLU A 615 -9.90 -94.08 -9.42
C GLU A 615 -10.19 -92.60 -9.74
N VAL A 616 -9.21 -91.72 -9.52
CA VAL A 616 -9.25 -90.33 -9.99
C VAL A 616 -8.65 -90.29 -11.39
N ARG A 617 -9.48 -90.18 -12.42
CA ARG A 617 -9.04 -90.14 -13.81
C ARG A 617 -9.00 -88.70 -14.29
N LEU A 618 -7.79 -88.18 -14.52
CA LEU A 618 -7.60 -86.88 -15.14
C LEU A 618 -8.13 -86.92 -16.59
N PRO A 619 -8.81 -85.87 -17.05
CA PRO A 619 -9.35 -85.82 -18.41
C PRO A 619 -8.23 -85.82 -19.46
N ASP A 620 -8.57 -85.94 -20.76
CA ASP A 620 -7.62 -85.79 -21.86
C ASP A 620 -6.75 -84.52 -21.64
N PRO A 621 -5.41 -84.64 -21.59
CA PRO A 621 -4.53 -83.49 -21.37
C PRO A 621 -4.72 -82.38 -22.42
N ALA A 622 -5.19 -82.70 -23.62
CA ALA A 622 -5.49 -81.74 -24.68
C ALA A 622 -6.88 -81.08 -24.58
N ALA A 623 -7.73 -81.51 -23.64
CA ALA A 623 -9.05 -80.90 -23.45
C ALA A 623 -8.93 -79.42 -23.04
N SER A 624 -9.81 -78.55 -23.55
CA SER A 624 -9.76 -77.11 -23.33
C SER A 624 -9.81 -76.68 -21.86
N HIS A 625 -10.44 -77.49 -21.00
CA HIS A 625 -10.50 -77.27 -19.55
C HIS A 625 -9.30 -77.87 -18.79
N ALA A 626 -8.43 -78.63 -19.45
CA ALA A 626 -7.26 -79.28 -18.86
C ALA A 626 -5.94 -78.53 -19.16
N VAL A 627 -5.72 -78.06 -20.39
CA VAL A 627 -4.45 -77.43 -20.82
C VAL A 627 -4.05 -76.27 -19.89
N GLY A 628 -2.82 -76.33 -19.36
CA GLY A 628 -2.25 -75.28 -18.50
C GLY A 628 -2.77 -75.29 -17.05
N ARG A 629 -3.69 -76.19 -16.69
CA ARG A 629 -4.19 -76.30 -15.31
C ARG A 629 -3.21 -77.04 -14.42
N LEU A 630 -2.98 -76.48 -13.23
CA LEU A 630 -2.30 -77.11 -12.11
C LEU A 630 -3.35 -77.59 -11.10
N VAL A 631 -3.35 -78.87 -10.76
CA VAL A 631 -4.29 -79.47 -9.80
C VAL A 631 -3.55 -80.32 -8.79
N THR A 632 -4.01 -80.28 -7.53
CA THR A 632 -3.55 -81.17 -6.46
C THR A 632 -4.66 -82.14 -6.08
N ILE A 633 -4.37 -83.43 -6.08
CA ILE A 633 -5.23 -84.48 -5.55
C ILE A 633 -4.59 -84.95 -4.24
N LYS A 634 -5.32 -84.89 -3.13
CA LYS A 634 -4.82 -85.29 -1.82
C LYS A 634 -5.76 -86.29 -1.18
N ARG A 635 -5.21 -87.43 -0.75
CA ARG A 635 -5.96 -88.44 -0.02
C ARG A 635 -6.33 -87.94 1.38
N ASN A 636 -7.60 -88.03 1.75
CA ASN A 636 -8.13 -87.53 3.02
C ASN A 636 -8.49 -88.63 4.05
N ASP A 637 -8.31 -89.90 3.70
CA ASP A 637 -8.65 -91.06 4.53
C ASP A 637 -7.47 -92.01 4.75
N ASN A 638 -7.61 -92.90 5.74
CA ASN A 638 -6.61 -93.90 6.14
C ASN A 638 -7.04 -95.34 5.80
N SER A 639 -8.01 -95.55 4.92
CA SER A 639 -8.50 -96.90 4.61
C SER A 639 -7.47 -97.71 3.80
N SER A 640 -7.60 -99.04 3.82
CA SER A 640 -6.77 -99.92 2.98
C SER A 640 -7.25 -100.00 1.52
N ASN A 641 -8.32 -99.28 1.16
CA ASN A 641 -8.83 -99.27 -0.20
C ASN A 641 -7.86 -98.53 -1.15
N SER A 642 -7.84 -98.95 -2.41
CA SER A 642 -6.97 -98.34 -3.42
C SER A 642 -7.51 -96.97 -3.83
N LEU A 643 -6.66 -95.95 -3.77
CA LEU A 643 -6.90 -94.65 -4.39
C LEU A 643 -5.82 -94.41 -5.45
N THR A 644 -6.21 -94.46 -6.71
CA THR A 644 -5.29 -94.35 -7.85
C THR A 644 -5.57 -93.09 -8.65
N VAL A 645 -4.53 -92.49 -9.21
CA VAL A 645 -4.65 -91.38 -10.16
C VAL A 645 -4.19 -91.85 -11.54
N THR A 646 -5.11 -91.78 -12.50
CA THR A 646 -4.93 -92.21 -13.90
C THR A 646 -5.19 -91.03 -14.84
N LYS A 647 -5.03 -91.25 -16.15
CA LYS A 647 -5.47 -90.31 -17.19
C LYS A 647 -6.40 -90.99 -18.19
N GLU A 648 -7.25 -90.18 -18.81
CA GLU A 648 -8.06 -90.61 -19.95
C GLU A 648 -7.18 -91.15 -21.09
N GLY A 649 -7.62 -92.23 -21.74
CA GLY A 649 -6.83 -92.95 -22.74
C GLY A 649 -5.84 -94.00 -22.19
N GLY A 650 -5.71 -94.14 -20.87
CA GLY A 650 -4.92 -95.19 -20.21
C GLY A 650 -3.57 -94.73 -19.64
N GLY A 651 -3.09 -95.43 -18.61
CA GLY A 651 -1.93 -95.02 -17.81
C GLY A 651 -2.27 -93.95 -16.76
N GLY A 652 -1.32 -93.07 -16.43
CA GLY A 652 -1.53 -91.91 -15.56
C GLY A 652 -0.60 -90.74 -15.90
N PRO A 653 -0.49 -89.73 -15.03
CA PRO A 653 0.53 -88.67 -15.14
C PRO A 653 1.93 -89.25 -15.38
N ASP A 654 2.70 -88.63 -16.28
CA ASP A 654 4.00 -89.13 -16.76
C ASP A 654 3.97 -90.62 -17.21
N ASN A 655 2.82 -91.06 -17.73
CA ASN A 655 2.52 -92.41 -18.17
C ASN A 655 2.59 -93.48 -17.05
N GLN A 656 2.46 -93.10 -15.79
CA GLN A 656 2.41 -94.02 -14.64
C GLN A 656 1.12 -93.84 -13.85
N VAL A 657 0.50 -94.96 -13.44
CA VAL A 657 -0.62 -94.92 -12.49
C VAL A 657 -0.07 -94.64 -11.10
N ILE A 658 -0.50 -93.54 -10.49
CA ILE A 658 -0.02 -93.12 -9.17
C ILE A 658 -0.96 -93.64 -8.08
N ASN A 659 -0.41 -94.31 -7.06
CA ASN A 659 -1.18 -94.78 -5.90
C ASN A 659 -0.97 -93.84 -4.71
N LEU A 660 -2.04 -93.28 -4.17
CA LEU A 660 -1.99 -92.50 -2.93
C LEU A 660 -2.38 -93.43 -1.77
N THR A 661 -1.39 -93.92 -1.03
CA THR A 661 -1.54 -95.05 -0.09
C THR A 661 -1.89 -94.65 1.36
N GLY A 662 -1.63 -93.41 1.77
CA GLY A 662 -1.88 -92.93 3.14
C GLY A 662 -2.59 -91.58 3.18
N LYS A 663 -3.22 -91.26 4.32
CA LYS A 663 -3.84 -89.95 4.51
C LYS A 663 -2.79 -88.86 4.45
N GLY A 664 -3.08 -87.83 3.68
CA GLY A 664 -2.18 -86.70 3.47
C GLY A 664 -1.28 -86.86 2.25
N HIS A 665 -1.17 -88.06 1.67
CA HIS A 665 -0.43 -88.26 0.43
C HIS A 665 -1.11 -87.46 -0.68
N ALA A 666 -0.32 -86.75 -1.46
CA ALA A 666 -0.81 -85.80 -2.44
C ALA A 666 0.00 -85.85 -3.72
N LEU A 667 -0.69 -85.64 -4.83
CA LEU A 667 -0.12 -85.52 -6.16
C LEU A 667 -0.53 -84.18 -6.74
N THR A 668 0.45 -83.36 -7.11
CA THR A 668 0.23 -82.13 -7.89
C THR A 668 0.70 -82.36 -9.32
N VAL A 669 -0.20 -82.16 -10.27
CA VAL A 669 0.06 -82.34 -11.71
C VAL A 669 -0.34 -81.11 -12.52
N MET A 670 0.32 -80.93 -13.65
CA MET A 670 -0.01 -79.90 -14.64
C MET A 670 -0.21 -80.53 -16.01
N SER A 671 -1.25 -80.15 -16.74
CA SER A 671 -1.32 -80.50 -18.16
C SER A 671 -0.55 -79.48 -18.99
N ASN A 672 0.36 -79.95 -19.84
CA ASN A 672 1.03 -79.13 -20.85
C ASN A 672 0.34 -79.19 -22.23
N GLY A 673 -0.85 -79.79 -22.32
CA GLY A 673 -1.59 -79.99 -23.56
C GLY A 673 -1.21 -81.25 -24.35
N ALA A 674 -0.07 -81.87 -24.08
CA ALA A 674 0.33 -83.16 -24.65
C ALA A 674 0.28 -84.31 -23.63
N GLY A 675 0.45 -83.99 -22.35
CA GLY A 675 0.44 -84.95 -21.25
C GLY A 675 0.23 -84.29 -19.89
N TRP A 676 -0.11 -85.11 -18.90
CA TRP A 676 -0.12 -84.71 -17.50
C TRP A 676 1.27 -84.91 -16.92
N GLN A 677 1.88 -83.84 -16.42
CA GLN A 677 3.22 -83.82 -15.83
C GLN A 677 3.11 -83.80 -14.32
N VAL A 678 3.85 -84.67 -13.63
CA VAL A 678 3.95 -84.65 -12.17
C VAL A 678 4.87 -83.50 -11.76
N ILE A 679 4.31 -82.55 -11.03
CA ILE A 679 5.05 -81.40 -10.48
C ILE A 679 5.56 -81.72 -9.08
N ASN A 680 4.74 -82.41 -8.29
CA ASN A 680 5.11 -82.89 -6.95
C ASN A 680 4.32 -84.16 -6.62
N LEU A 681 4.98 -85.12 -6.00
CA LEU A 681 4.37 -86.32 -5.44
C LEU A 681 4.85 -86.49 -4.00
N HIS A 682 3.92 -86.37 -3.05
CA HIS A 682 4.12 -86.77 -1.67
C HIS A 682 3.41 -88.09 -1.44
N THR A 683 4.18 -89.18 -1.43
CA THR A 683 3.74 -90.52 -1.01
C THR A 683 4.22 -90.86 0.38
#